data_AF-A0A7W1Z266-F1
#
_entry.id   AF-A0A7W1Z266-F1
#
_cell.length_a   1.000
_cell.length_b   1.000
_cell.length_c   1.000
_cell.angle_alpha   90.00
_cell.angle_beta   90.00
_cell.angle_gamma   90.00
#
_symmetry.space_group_name_H-M   'P 1'
#
loop_
_entity.id
_entity.type
_entity.pdbx_description
1 polymer ?
#
loop_
_entity_poly.entity_id
_entity_poly.type
_entity_poly.pdbx_seq_one_letter_code
_entity_poly.pdbx_strand_id
1 'polypeptide(L)'
;MQRGMVCVLVLTGVIGFLCSSVPALSAKPERLTAHPALDYQPSLSMDGQTLAFVSTRSGSLDIWVQTLRSSALTLPRQVTTHPASDQEPALNRDGTRLLYISHKSDPRGDVYLLDLITREEQRLTDLTSGDASPQWDQKEQGFFYLKSDPLQGTSAIYRKSFSKQSEELLVPQATSFSMNGDGQLLYSTGKHLTLLNLHDNSSISFDQEEKVLDLWPALDSNPAEPMTTRPLVFTRYEQDTNGDGLVDTDDESSIWMRQWDPQQAQPQGLYRITPAHQFHIYPAVSGDYVYFSDLKAGDIFRVDIPAFLKDYAYLDHAKTLAITYQDHGHLDQALLVLSNISQNLLAQQLPEVRAEFDFSLAETQTQEGNFLAARQSLEPYTHQPGRTGALARIHTIVLRIQDQAQGVSSAARRRLVKAGTTELLSIGQEHRDMDDVYGQALIEIGRLYLFAEDPLTALEYLVKVDAVQNKEIRAKGLFTRGEAYRILGDAPNVIRVFVDVIQLFGERSSWGKRAIQQVIALSQQGETARDRLAGLNSLIPQHPDLPLLIATTRLTIADLHYEQGEQLSALETLDFIISTPDLPNDLAIQAYRKKAAILSGAERYQEAADTYAALSRITEENQAELEGTKNLLILQLVKKALKDRKVGETRIAAKSLKQLIDQYPESVEAHRAYIETKVMLKDTSEVQAWYTDLVNTHPDHAVYQYGQALAMSYAEPPDLPLVIRLLKRAMTKDPALGYVHQTLGWAYEQTERTSGKKGFLEQAEQEYRIALEMNDADRFPDVESQLLLNLGNTYLALSNFREAYRYYRQRDEQFTPTDETITELLYRKNYGEASFKAGRTDESQVQYQLALRKVSPDQLTLQAEILERMGLSHQDIGQYAKAIETFSQALALNRQLGQEENITLLQRNIGVNLFNLSRASETGGRDELKLALSSYFTSLDHLTKGGKTIQKGPGLFNVNVALMEGGSQAASGFDRMGEQKLMFSYIASTYEQLDEPGPAQDFYRKKLALLNEMSPDNQAPAALTEKAIVLNRLGVLSHQLENSAQAMESFRQSLKYTRMLNMPFGTSVNIYNLSMLAVEDFLHGRTPDHSLVEALTSGIQDLQQQNYEDRNLFFTLTNTALLLSVLPEPSVDPRLKPAEAVQRMHDQFTYTTLPWSYYQKADSLLQKPTLFSDTQRLPAQFLVKLNQAELAGGADQPQVYQRIQEDLLKLVEDRQAPNSWLWYLAQAEGTASSLTRKNFLKQSVETLLRFPAQ
;
A
#
# COMPACT_ATOMS: atom_id res chain seq x y z
N MET A 1 -35.82 -6.54 -2.16
CA MET A 1 -35.22 -5.49 -1.32
C MET A 1 -34.37 -4.60 -2.21
N GLN A 2 -34.97 -3.54 -2.74
CA GLN A 2 -34.34 -2.46 -3.50
C GLN A 2 -35.08 -1.20 -3.04
N ARG A 3 -34.41 -0.29 -2.35
CA ARG A 3 -34.94 1.04 -2.04
C ARG A 3 -34.06 2.05 -2.77
N GLY A 4 -34.70 2.77 -3.69
CA GLY A 4 -34.08 3.75 -4.56
C GLY A 4 -33.61 4.97 -3.78
N MET A 5 -32.34 5.28 -3.96
CA MET A 5 -31.78 6.60 -3.79
C MET A 5 -31.73 7.19 -5.21
N VAL A 6 -32.67 8.08 -5.52
CA VAL A 6 -32.58 8.90 -6.74
C VAL A 6 -31.51 9.94 -6.44
N CYS A 7 -30.25 9.57 -6.67
CA CYS A 7 -29.19 10.54 -6.90
C CYS A 7 -29.55 11.31 -8.16
N VAL A 8 -29.68 12.62 -8.01
CA VAL A 8 -29.60 13.54 -9.15
C VAL A 8 -28.18 13.37 -9.71
N LEU A 9 -28.06 12.56 -10.75
CA LEU A 9 -26.88 12.49 -11.61
C LEU A 9 -26.66 13.87 -12.22
N VAL A 10 -25.86 14.70 -11.55
CA VAL A 10 -25.10 15.75 -12.22
C VAL A 10 -24.00 15.01 -12.98
N LEU A 11 -24.16 14.91 -14.30
CA LEU A 11 -23.13 14.41 -15.20
C LEU A 11 -21.87 15.28 -15.08
N THR A 12 -20.95 14.88 -14.21
CA THR A 12 -19.52 15.25 -14.25
C THR A 12 -18.78 14.35 -15.24
N GLY A 13 -19.32 14.23 -16.45
CA GLY A 13 -18.70 13.53 -17.56
C GLY A 13 -18.50 14.52 -18.70
N VAL A 14 -17.23 14.78 -19.04
CA VAL A 14 -16.74 15.74 -20.06
C VAL A 14 -16.60 17.20 -19.55
N ILE A 15 -15.80 17.38 -18.50
CA ILE A 15 -14.97 18.59 -18.33
C ILE A 15 -13.52 18.11 -18.25
N GLY A 16 -13.00 17.62 -19.38
CA GLY A 16 -11.57 17.59 -19.64
C GLY A 16 -11.31 18.70 -20.66
N PHE A 17 -10.35 19.58 -20.37
CA PHE A 17 -9.91 20.72 -21.21
C PHE A 17 -10.71 22.03 -21.15
N LEU A 18 -10.90 22.59 -19.95
CA LEU A 18 -10.91 24.05 -19.72
C LEU A 18 -10.27 24.36 -18.37
N CYS A 19 -8.94 24.22 -18.25
CA CYS A 19 -8.22 24.74 -17.09
C CYS A 19 -7.88 26.23 -17.32
N SER A 20 -8.83 27.13 -17.00
CA SER A 20 -8.43 28.36 -16.32
C SER A 20 -8.29 27.98 -14.85
N SER A 21 -7.07 27.99 -14.32
CA SER A 21 -6.77 27.59 -12.95
C SER A 21 -7.73 28.29 -11.97
N VAL A 22 -8.52 27.50 -11.24
CA VAL A 22 -9.28 27.95 -10.08
C VAL A 22 -8.30 28.69 -9.16
N PRO A 23 -8.56 29.94 -8.72
CA PRO A 23 -7.80 30.55 -7.64
C PRO A 23 -7.73 29.55 -6.48
N ALA A 24 -6.52 29.10 -6.19
CA ALA A 24 -6.24 28.17 -5.13
C ALA A 24 -6.22 28.91 -3.79
N LEU A 25 -6.60 28.25 -2.68
CA LEU A 25 -6.00 28.58 -1.38
C LEU A 25 -4.49 28.77 -1.58
N SER A 26 -3.90 29.83 -1.03
CA SER A 26 -2.44 29.96 -1.02
C SER A 26 -1.81 28.75 -0.34
N ALA A 27 -2.52 28.12 0.61
CA ALA A 27 -2.18 26.84 1.20
C ALA A 27 -3.16 25.72 0.83
N LYS A 28 -3.04 25.18 -0.39
CA LYS A 28 -3.66 23.90 -0.73
C LYS A 28 -2.96 22.76 0.03
N PRO A 29 -3.69 21.79 0.61
CA PRO A 29 -3.08 20.55 1.09
C PRO A 29 -2.33 19.87 -0.05
N GLU A 30 -1.02 19.75 0.11
CA GLU A 30 -0.14 19.04 -0.81
C GLU A 30 -0.10 17.58 -0.41
N ARG A 31 -0.63 16.71 -1.27
CA ARG A 31 -0.60 15.26 -1.07
C ARG A 31 0.85 14.76 -1.18
N LEU A 32 1.39 14.17 -0.12
CA LEU A 32 2.75 13.64 -0.03
C LEU A 32 2.86 12.15 -0.38
N THR A 33 1.78 11.38 -0.16
CA THR A 33 1.70 9.97 -0.54
C THR A 33 0.50 9.75 -1.45
N ALA A 34 0.63 8.83 -2.42
CA ALA A 34 -0.41 8.63 -3.44
C ALA A 34 -0.63 7.16 -3.81
N HIS A 35 -0.74 6.29 -2.82
CA HIS A 35 -0.88 4.85 -3.04
C HIS A 35 -2.32 4.37 -2.75
N PRO A 36 -2.85 3.34 -3.45
CA PRO A 36 -4.15 2.73 -3.11
C PRO A 36 -4.27 2.09 -1.71
N ALA A 37 -3.20 2.16 -0.91
CA ALA A 37 -3.12 1.52 0.40
C ALA A 37 -3.07 2.64 1.43
N LEU A 38 -3.52 2.35 2.64
CA LEU A 38 -3.70 3.36 3.67
C LEU A 38 -2.35 3.74 4.27
N ASP A 39 -2.01 5.02 4.18
CA ASP A 39 -0.87 5.69 4.77
C ASP A 39 -1.34 6.64 5.88
N TYR A 40 -0.80 6.51 7.08
CA TYR A 40 -1.20 7.31 8.23
C TYR A 40 -0.10 7.44 9.29
N GLN A 41 -0.36 8.23 10.34
CA GLN A 41 0.59 8.53 11.43
C GLN A 41 1.94 9.07 10.91
N PRO A 42 1.94 10.25 10.25
CA PRO A 42 3.17 10.87 9.78
C PRO A 42 4.08 11.28 10.96
N SER A 43 5.38 11.14 10.77
CA SER A 43 6.43 11.54 11.70
C SER A 43 7.57 12.15 10.91
N LEU A 44 8.17 13.25 11.38
CA LEU A 44 9.19 13.96 10.62
C LEU A 44 10.48 14.18 11.39
N SER A 45 11.58 14.16 10.63
CA SER A 45 12.87 14.73 11.05
C SER A 45 12.80 16.26 11.20
N MET A 46 13.79 16.81 11.93
CA MET A 46 13.83 18.22 12.34
C MET A 46 13.92 19.21 11.17
N ASP A 47 14.59 18.81 10.09
CA ASP A 47 14.72 19.59 8.87
C ASP A 47 13.53 19.43 7.92
N GLY A 48 12.54 18.60 8.29
CA GLY A 48 11.39 18.27 7.47
C GLY A 48 11.73 17.43 6.24
N GLN A 49 12.96 16.91 6.14
CA GLN A 49 13.46 16.25 4.93
C GLN A 49 13.25 14.75 4.94
N THR A 50 12.85 14.17 6.05
CA THR A 50 12.54 12.74 6.21
C THR A 50 11.19 12.60 6.89
N LEU A 51 10.29 11.86 6.26
CA LEU A 51 8.95 11.51 6.69
C LEU A 51 8.91 10.00 6.94
N ALA A 52 8.58 9.57 8.14
CA ALA A 52 8.19 8.19 8.44
C ALA A 52 6.67 8.11 8.60
N PHE A 53 6.07 7.00 8.19
CA PHE A 53 4.63 6.78 8.31
C PHE A 53 4.28 5.30 8.26
N VAL A 54 3.08 4.96 8.74
CA VAL A 54 2.54 3.61 8.68
C VAL A 54 1.81 3.40 7.36
N SER A 55 2.00 2.24 6.72
CA SER A 55 1.35 1.93 5.45
C SER A 55 0.88 0.47 5.36
N THR A 56 -0.27 0.23 4.73
CA THR A 56 -0.81 -1.13 4.48
C THR A 56 -0.32 -1.78 3.17
N ARG A 57 0.63 -1.14 2.45
CA ARG A 57 1.11 -1.55 1.11
C ARG A 57 1.68 -2.96 1.01
N SER A 58 2.18 -3.48 2.12
CA SER A 58 2.78 -4.80 2.27
C SER A 58 1.76 -5.89 2.62
N GLY A 59 0.52 -5.52 2.96
CA GLY A 59 -0.51 -6.44 3.47
C GLY A 59 -0.57 -6.50 5.01
N SER A 60 0.41 -5.94 5.70
CA SER A 60 0.47 -5.68 7.15
C SER A 60 0.66 -4.18 7.41
N LEU A 61 0.52 -3.74 8.67
CA LEU A 61 0.89 -2.37 9.04
C LEU A 61 2.40 -2.33 9.23
N ASP A 62 3.09 -1.70 8.29
CA ASP A 62 4.54 -1.54 8.34
C ASP A 62 4.91 -0.06 8.28
N ILE A 63 6.10 0.28 8.76
CA ILE A 63 6.63 1.63 8.70
C ILE A 63 7.40 1.83 7.41
N TRP A 64 7.14 2.96 6.77
CA TRP A 64 7.75 3.41 5.53
C TRP A 64 8.40 4.77 5.76
N VAL A 65 9.48 5.03 5.04
CA VAL A 65 10.24 6.28 5.13
C VAL A 65 10.39 6.90 3.75
N GLN A 66 10.13 8.19 3.67
CA GLN A 66 10.18 9.00 2.45
C GLN A 66 11.02 10.25 2.73
N THR A 67 11.92 10.57 1.81
CA THR A 67 12.65 11.84 1.80
C THR A 67 11.79 12.97 1.17
N LEU A 68 11.85 14.18 1.70
CA LEU A 68 11.11 15.36 1.26
C LEU A 68 12.04 16.53 0.83
N ARG A 69 13.33 16.25 0.55
CA ARG A 69 14.39 17.22 0.21
C ARG A 69 14.14 18.05 -1.05
N SER A 70 13.18 17.67 -1.87
CA SER A 70 12.87 18.32 -3.14
C SER A 70 11.40 18.73 -3.17
N SER A 71 11.02 19.64 -4.06
CA SER A 71 9.62 19.86 -4.48
C SER A 71 8.97 18.61 -5.09
N ALA A 72 9.75 17.53 -5.14
CA ALA A 72 9.51 16.27 -5.75
C ALA A 72 9.40 15.17 -4.67
N LEU A 73 8.25 14.49 -4.59
CA LEU A 73 7.89 13.56 -3.51
C LEU A 73 8.64 12.26 -3.65
N THR A 74 9.49 11.88 -2.69
CA THR A 74 10.24 10.63 -2.87
C THR A 74 9.38 9.36 -2.89
N LEU A 75 9.77 8.26 -3.55
CA LEU A 75 9.00 7.02 -3.37
C LEU A 75 9.29 6.49 -1.96
N PRO A 76 8.25 6.16 -1.18
CA PRO A 76 8.47 5.67 0.17
C PRO A 76 9.17 4.31 0.17
N ARG A 77 10.15 4.16 1.07
CA ARG A 77 10.91 2.94 1.32
C ARG A 77 10.35 2.21 2.53
N GLN A 78 10.01 0.93 2.39
CA GLN A 78 9.64 0.09 3.54
C GLN A 78 10.82 -0.09 4.49
N VAL A 79 10.60 0.16 5.79
CA VAL A 79 11.63 0.03 6.82
C VAL A 79 11.39 -1.06 7.85
N THR A 80 10.14 -1.49 8.04
CA THR A 80 9.80 -2.71 8.79
C THR A 80 9.08 -3.72 7.87
N THR A 81 9.23 -5.01 8.13
CA THR A 81 8.74 -6.08 7.24
C THR A 81 8.13 -7.27 7.99
N HIS A 82 7.84 -7.11 9.28
CA HIS A 82 7.33 -8.21 10.09
C HIS A 82 5.81 -8.35 9.85
N PRO A 83 5.23 -9.57 9.86
CA PRO A 83 3.77 -9.72 9.69
C PRO A 83 2.90 -9.10 10.79
N ALA A 84 3.51 -8.64 11.89
CA ALA A 84 2.79 -8.02 13.00
C ALA A 84 2.72 -6.52 12.76
N SER A 85 1.68 -5.87 13.27
CA SER A 85 1.52 -4.43 13.09
C SER A 85 2.66 -3.65 13.75
N ASP A 86 3.18 -2.68 13.01
CA ASP A 86 4.10 -1.65 13.49
C ASP A 86 3.44 -0.27 13.32
N GLN A 87 3.43 0.52 14.38
CA GLN A 87 2.65 1.77 14.48
C GLN A 87 3.42 2.87 15.22
N GLU A 88 2.86 4.09 15.19
CA GLU A 88 3.33 5.26 15.94
C GLU A 88 4.83 5.57 15.77
N PRO A 89 5.29 5.78 14.53
CA PRO A 89 6.68 6.15 14.27
C PRO A 89 7.04 7.50 14.92
N ALA A 90 8.19 7.56 15.56
CA ALA A 90 8.80 8.77 16.11
C ALA A 90 10.25 8.88 15.61
N LEU A 91 10.44 9.61 14.52
CA LEU A 91 11.76 9.93 13.98
C LEU A 91 12.54 10.83 14.95
N ASN A 92 13.85 10.60 15.05
CA ASN A 92 14.76 11.50 15.75
C ASN A 92 15.12 12.71 14.86
N ARG A 93 15.83 13.70 15.42
CA ARG A 93 16.07 14.99 14.77
C ARG A 93 16.78 14.90 13.42
N ASP A 94 17.81 14.07 13.33
CA ASP A 94 18.60 13.92 12.11
C ASP A 94 18.03 12.88 11.12
N GLY A 95 16.90 12.24 11.47
CA GLY A 95 16.24 11.25 10.64
C GLY A 95 17.00 9.93 10.50
N THR A 96 17.99 9.65 11.37
CA THR A 96 18.79 8.42 11.33
C THR A 96 18.24 7.31 12.21
N ARG A 97 17.40 7.62 13.19
CA ARG A 97 16.83 6.68 14.15
C ARG A 97 15.33 6.87 14.29
N LEU A 98 14.63 5.77 14.52
CA LEU A 98 13.18 5.71 14.60
C LEU A 98 12.77 4.95 15.87
N LEU A 99 11.99 5.58 16.74
CA LEU A 99 11.20 4.86 17.73
C LEU A 99 9.88 4.44 17.10
N TYR A 100 9.34 3.30 17.48
CA TYR A 100 8.02 2.87 17.03
C TYR A 100 7.42 1.81 17.94
N ILE A 101 6.11 1.58 17.85
CA ILE A 101 5.42 0.50 18.56
C ILE A 101 5.33 -0.74 17.66
N SER A 102 5.75 -1.89 18.17
CA SER A 102 5.63 -3.17 17.44
C SER A 102 4.86 -4.20 18.26
N HIS A 103 3.96 -4.91 17.58
CA HIS A 103 3.20 -6.01 18.17
C HIS A 103 3.85 -7.39 17.98
N LYS A 104 5.10 -7.44 17.47
CA LYS A 104 5.77 -8.71 17.12
C LYS A 104 6.14 -9.59 18.31
N SER A 105 6.41 -9.00 19.47
CA SER A 105 6.76 -9.74 20.70
C SER A 105 5.65 -9.74 21.74
N ASP A 106 4.77 -8.73 21.71
CA ASP A 106 3.63 -8.57 22.59
C ASP A 106 2.42 -8.11 21.78
N PRO A 107 1.27 -8.81 21.81
CA PRO A 107 0.06 -8.32 21.16
C PRO A 107 -0.43 -6.97 21.69
N ARG A 108 0.02 -6.51 22.86
CA ARG A 108 -0.31 -5.19 23.44
C ARG A 108 0.53 -4.04 22.88
N GLY A 109 1.68 -4.33 22.28
CA GLY A 109 2.61 -3.34 21.72
C GLY A 109 3.71 -2.91 22.69
N ASP A 110 4.96 -3.00 22.23
CA ASP A 110 6.17 -2.51 22.95
C ASP A 110 6.89 -1.43 22.12
N VAL A 111 7.70 -0.60 22.78
CA VAL A 111 8.55 0.40 22.10
C VAL A 111 9.83 -0.25 21.55
N TYR A 112 10.12 0.00 20.28
CA TYR A 112 11.33 -0.42 19.57
C TYR A 112 12.12 0.78 19.06
N LEU A 113 13.42 0.59 18.87
CA LEU A 113 14.35 1.49 18.22
C LEU A 113 14.88 0.82 16.95
N LEU A 114 14.79 1.53 15.82
CA LEU A 114 15.34 1.14 14.53
C LEU A 114 16.36 2.19 14.06
N ASP A 115 17.58 1.76 13.75
CA ASP A 115 18.57 2.57 13.05
C ASP A 115 18.33 2.49 11.53
N LEU A 116 18.06 3.63 10.90
CA LEU A 116 17.67 3.71 9.50
C LEU A 116 18.86 3.60 8.52
N ILE A 117 20.08 3.74 9.04
CA ILE A 117 21.35 3.62 8.29
C ILE A 117 21.83 2.17 8.35
N THR A 118 21.95 1.59 9.54
CA THR A 118 22.49 0.23 9.72
C THR A 118 21.43 -0.85 9.56
N ARG A 119 20.14 -0.50 9.69
CA ARG A 119 18.98 -1.42 9.78
C ARG A 119 18.98 -2.28 11.05
N GLU A 120 19.76 -1.90 12.07
CA GLU A 120 19.74 -2.58 13.36
C GLU A 120 18.50 -2.18 14.17
N GLU A 121 17.92 -3.16 14.87
CA GLU A 121 16.66 -3.01 15.58
C GLU A 121 16.76 -3.56 17.00
N GLN A 122 16.16 -2.86 17.98
CA GLN A 122 16.22 -3.21 19.39
C GLN A 122 14.89 -2.90 20.11
N ARG A 123 14.39 -3.84 20.94
CA ARG A 123 13.29 -3.58 21.87
C ARG A 123 13.76 -2.78 23.09
N LEU A 124 12.96 -1.79 23.52
CA LEU A 124 13.31 -0.89 24.62
C LEU A 124 12.46 -1.07 25.88
N THR A 125 11.24 -1.59 25.79
CA THR A 125 10.34 -1.82 26.93
C THR A 125 10.12 -3.31 27.24
N ASP A 126 9.44 -3.60 28.34
CA ASP A 126 9.19 -4.96 28.83
C ASP A 126 7.78 -5.45 28.45
N LEU A 127 7.57 -6.77 28.53
CA LEU A 127 6.32 -7.43 28.13
C LEU A 127 5.22 -7.35 29.21
N THR A 128 5.17 -6.30 30.04
CA THR A 128 4.22 -6.22 31.16
C THR A 128 3.08 -5.23 30.97
N SER A 129 3.22 -4.27 30.04
CA SER A 129 2.24 -3.21 29.78
C SER A 129 1.83 -3.15 28.30
N GLY A 130 0.82 -2.34 27.98
CA GLY A 130 0.63 -1.84 26.63
C GLY A 130 1.26 -0.44 26.53
N ASP A 131 2.22 -0.28 25.63
CA ASP A 131 2.98 0.96 25.49
C ASP A 131 2.56 1.72 24.24
N ALA A 132 2.47 3.05 24.34
CA ALA A 132 2.05 3.91 23.24
C ALA A 132 2.78 5.26 23.25
N SER A 133 2.67 5.99 22.16
CA SER A 133 3.10 7.38 21.94
C SER A 133 4.56 7.64 22.33
N PRO A 134 5.54 6.89 21.80
CA PRO A 134 6.94 7.12 22.09
C PRO A 134 7.40 8.48 21.53
N GLN A 135 8.09 9.28 22.34
CA GLN A 135 8.69 10.56 21.92
C GLN A 135 10.13 10.66 22.43
N TRP A 136 11.04 11.15 21.60
CA TRP A 136 12.45 11.35 21.99
C TRP A 136 12.58 12.38 23.11
N ASP A 137 13.51 12.15 24.04
CA ASP A 137 13.87 13.20 24.99
C ASP A 137 14.70 14.32 24.35
N GLN A 138 14.74 15.49 24.97
CA GLN A 138 15.37 16.70 24.41
C GLN A 138 16.83 16.50 23.97
N LYS A 139 17.54 15.54 24.58
CA LYS A 139 18.95 15.22 24.31
C LYS A 139 19.14 13.96 23.46
N GLU A 140 18.07 13.30 23.05
CA GLU A 140 18.05 11.97 22.42
C GLU A 140 18.87 10.90 23.17
N GLN A 141 18.92 11.02 24.51
CA GLN A 141 19.55 10.08 25.44
C GLN A 141 18.52 9.16 26.11
N GLY A 142 17.26 9.35 25.78
CA GLY A 142 16.12 8.55 26.22
C GLY A 142 14.87 8.89 25.43
N PHE A 143 13.73 8.44 25.96
CA PHE A 143 12.42 8.68 25.38
C PHE A 143 11.35 8.73 26.48
N PHE A 144 10.23 9.34 26.15
CA PHE A 144 8.99 9.33 26.90
C PHE A 144 7.98 8.43 26.20
N TYR A 145 7.08 7.81 26.95
CA TYR A 145 6.02 6.99 26.38
C TYR A 145 4.87 6.89 27.38
N LEU A 146 3.69 6.57 26.86
CA LEU A 146 2.50 6.28 27.62
C LEU A 146 2.51 4.79 27.99
N LYS A 147 2.49 4.49 29.28
CA LYS A 147 2.42 3.12 29.80
C LYS A 147 1.02 2.86 30.33
N SER A 148 0.32 1.89 29.77
CA SER A 148 -1.03 1.51 30.18
C SER A 148 -1.01 0.21 30.98
N ASP A 149 -1.61 0.24 32.18
CA ASP A 149 -1.83 -0.95 33.00
C ASP A 149 -3.15 -1.62 32.57
N PRO A 150 -3.11 -2.81 31.94
CA PRO A 150 -4.31 -3.47 31.45
C PRO A 150 -5.27 -3.92 32.56
N LEU A 151 -4.79 -4.05 33.81
CA LEU A 151 -5.62 -4.47 34.94
C LEU A 151 -6.34 -3.30 35.60
N GLN A 152 -5.78 -2.09 35.51
CA GLN A 152 -6.33 -0.90 36.15
C GLN A 152 -7.05 0.04 35.19
N GLY A 153 -6.88 -0.12 33.88
CA GLY A 153 -7.49 0.76 32.87
C GLY A 153 -7.01 2.20 33.00
N THR A 154 -5.79 2.40 33.51
CA THR A 154 -5.17 3.72 33.68
C THR A 154 -3.86 3.78 32.93
N SER A 155 -3.56 4.96 32.41
CA SER A 155 -2.33 5.27 31.68
C SER A 155 -1.54 6.36 32.40
N ALA A 156 -0.23 6.33 32.23
CA ALA A 156 0.67 7.30 32.82
C ALA A 156 1.88 7.57 31.90
N ILE A 157 2.47 8.76 32.05
CA ILE A 157 3.65 9.18 31.28
C ILE A 157 4.90 8.71 32.01
N TYR A 158 5.73 7.94 31.32
CA TYR A 158 7.03 7.49 31.81
C TYR A 158 8.18 8.06 30.97
N ARG A 159 9.34 8.20 31.60
CA ARG A 159 10.62 8.48 30.95
C ARG A 159 11.56 7.30 31.10
N LYS A 160 12.29 6.95 30.03
CA LYS A 160 13.34 5.91 30.05
C LYS A 160 14.61 6.40 29.35
N SER A 161 15.78 6.10 29.91
CA SER A 161 17.08 6.45 29.30
C SER A 161 17.65 5.27 28.51
N PHE A 162 18.37 5.54 27.42
CA PHE A 162 19.15 4.49 26.72
C PHE A 162 20.37 4.04 27.52
N SER A 163 20.89 4.88 28.41
CA SER A 163 22.08 4.59 29.23
C SER A 163 21.77 3.84 30.53
N LYS A 164 20.54 3.99 31.04
CA LYS A 164 20.08 3.40 32.30
C LYS A 164 18.81 2.62 32.04
N GLN A 165 18.75 1.35 32.46
CA GLN A 165 17.56 0.52 32.26
C GLN A 165 16.34 0.90 33.14
N SER A 166 16.46 1.86 34.06
CA SER A 166 15.38 2.27 34.97
C SER A 166 14.37 3.22 34.31
N GLU A 167 13.08 2.99 34.60
CA GLU A 167 11.95 3.85 34.19
C GLU A 167 11.57 4.84 35.30
N GLU A 168 11.20 6.06 34.95
CA GLU A 168 10.79 7.14 35.85
C GLU A 168 9.34 7.58 35.53
N LEU A 169 8.44 7.53 36.52
CA LEU A 169 7.07 8.03 36.39
C LEU A 169 7.05 9.56 36.46
N LEU A 170 6.47 10.22 35.46
CA LEU A 170 6.32 11.68 35.42
C LEU A 170 4.93 12.17 35.78
N VAL A 171 3.91 11.67 35.09
CA VAL A 171 2.53 12.14 35.25
C VAL A 171 1.59 10.95 35.40
N PRO A 172 0.87 10.81 36.53
CA PRO A 172 -0.14 9.79 36.69
C PRO A 172 -1.44 10.18 35.95
N GLN A 173 -2.19 9.19 35.47
CA GLN A 173 -3.53 9.36 34.88
C GLN A 173 -3.58 10.28 33.65
N ALA A 174 -2.52 10.29 32.84
CA ALA A 174 -2.51 11.02 31.57
C ALA A 174 -3.07 10.13 30.46
N THR A 175 -3.94 10.67 29.61
CA THR A 175 -4.53 9.94 28.47
C THR A 175 -3.81 10.24 27.16
N SER A 176 -3.17 11.40 27.06
CA SER A 176 -2.30 11.80 25.94
C SER A 176 -1.28 12.83 26.41
N PHE A 177 -0.15 12.92 25.71
CA PHE A 177 0.88 13.89 26.03
C PHE A 177 1.72 14.29 24.82
N SER A 178 2.42 15.39 25.01
CA SER A 178 3.16 16.07 23.99
C SER A 178 4.26 16.90 24.62
N MET A 179 5.44 16.99 24.01
CA MET A 179 6.57 17.71 24.60
C MET A 179 7.24 18.62 23.57
N ASN A 180 7.64 19.82 23.99
CA ASN A 180 8.41 20.72 23.12
C ASN A 180 9.93 20.65 23.38
N GLY A 181 10.68 21.31 22.50
CA GLY A 181 12.15 21.41 22.57
C GLY A 181 12.72 22.10 23.82
N ASP A 182 11.89 22.73 24.66
CA ASP A 182 12.28 23.40 25.91
C ASP A 182 11.97 22.55 27.16
N GLY A 183 11.58 21.28 26.98
CA GLY A 183 11.24 20.40 28.10
C GLY A 183 9.92 20.79 28.78
N GLN A 184 8.99 21.41 28.06
CA GLN A 184 7.62 21.59 28.53
C GLN A 184 6.75 20.45 28.01
N LEU A 185 6.03 19.80 28.91
CA LEU A 185 5.15 18.68 28.70
C LEU A 185 3.70 19.17 28.74
N LEU A 186 3.02 19.19 27.60
CA LEU A 186 1.59 19.40 27.50
C LEU A 186 0.88 18.05 27.58
N TYR A 187 -0.03 17.87 28.53
CA TYR A 187 -0.75 16.61 28.69
C TYR A 187 -2.23 16.82 29.01
N SER A 188 -3.04 15.82 28.66
CA SER A 188 -4.46 15.76 28.98
C SER A 188 -4.75 14.65 29.99
N THR A 189 -5.67 14.92 30.91
CA THR A 189 -6.27 13.93 31.82
C THR A 189 -7.71 13.57 31.40
N GLY A 190 -8.14 14.00 30.21
CA GLY A 190 -9.50 13.85 29.70
C GLY A 190 -10.49 14.94 30.15
N LYS A 191 -10.12 15.81 31.11
CA LYS A 191 -10.96 16.94 31.57
C LYS A 191 -10.28 18.29 31.51
N HIS A 192 -8.96 18.30 31.67
CA HIS A 192 -8.15 19.50 31.68
C HIS A 192 -6.91 19.27 30.84
N LEU A 193 -6.52 20.31 30.11
CA LEU A 193 -5.22 20.38 29.46
C LEU A 193 -4.25 21.07 30.41
N THR A 194 -3.07 20.50 30.64
CA THR A 194 -2.06 21.08 31.53
C THR A 194 -0.72 21.15 30.83
N LEU A 195 -0.14 22.35 30.78
CA LEU A 195 1.25 22.56 30.38
C LEU A 195 2.12 22.48 31.64
N LEU A 196 3.06 21.54 31.69
CA LEU A 196 4.02 21.34 32.78
C LEU A 196 5.43 21.64 32.29
N ASN A 197 6.14 22.55 32.94
CA ASN A 197 7.54 22.82 32.65
C ASN A 197 8.44 21.86 33.43
N LEU A 198 9.17 20.96 32.75
CA LEU A 198 10.00 19.95 33.43
C LEU A 198 11.27 20.54 34.08
N HIS A 199 11.65 21.79 33.77
CA HIS A 199 12.82 22.42 34.37
C HIS A 199 12.55 22.96 35.79
N ASP A 200 11.38 23.56 36.02
CA ASP A 200 11.02 24.20 37.29
C ASP A 200 9.72 23.66 37.92
N ASN A 201 9.08 22.69 37.26
CA ASN A 201 7.84 22.04 37.66
C ASN A 201 6.62 22.98 37.77
N SER A 202 6.67 24.14 37.13
CA SER A 202 5.52 25.06 37.02
C SER A 202 4.47 24.53 36.05
N SER A 203 3.18 24.82 36.28
CA SER A 203 2.11 24.38 35.38
C SER A 203 0.99 25.40 35.17
N ILE A 204 0.36 25.32 34.00
CA ILE A 204 -0.81 26.13 33.60
C ILE A 204 -1.88 25.18 33.06
N SER A 205 -3.10 25.27 33.59
CA SER A 205 -4.24 24.47 33.14
C SER A 205 -5.25 25.30 32.33
N PHE A 206 -5.82 24.68 31.30
CA PHE A 206 -6.85 25.26 30.44
C PHE A 206 -8.18 24.52 30.64
N ASP A 207 -9.28 25.27 30.73
CA ASP A 207 -10.63 24.71 30.80
C ASP A 207 -11.07 24.22 29.42
N GLN A 208 -11.57 22.98 29.34
CA GLN A 208 -12.23 22.43 28.16
C GLN A 208 -13.75 22.55 28.30
N GLU A 209 -14.46 22.77 27.18
CA GLU A 209 -15.92 22.70 27.15
C GLU A 209 -16.37 21.24 27.28
N GLU A 210 -17.42 20.97 28.06
CA GLU A 210 -17.87 19.61 28.47
C GLU A 210 -18.29 18.65 27.33
N LYS A 211 -18.15 19.03 26.05
CA LYS A 211 -18.60 18.27 24.86
C LYS A 211 -17.59 18.21 23.71
N VAL A 212 -16.32 18.55 23.95
CA VAL A 212 -15.27 18.54 22.92
C VAL A 212 -14.11 17.68 23.40
N LEU A 213 -13.66 16.74 22.57
CA LEU A 213 -12.43 15.99 22.82
C LEU A 213 -11.32 16.53 21.92
N ASP A 214 -10.26 17.08 22.52
CA ASP A 214 -9.06 17.52 21.80
C ASP A 214 -7.94 16.48 22.02
N LEU A 215 -7.46 15.86 20.95
CA LEU A 215 -6.31 14.96 20.93
C LEU A 215 -5.08 15.70 20.40
N TRP A 216 -4.01 15.67 21.20
CA TRP A 216 -2.80 16.43 20.94
C TRP A 216 -1.74 15.50 20.33
N PRO A 217 -1.19 15.82 19.15
CA PRO A 217 -0.05 15.10 18.63
C PRO A 217 1.24 15.44 19.40
N ALA A 218 2.34 14.77 19.04
CA ALA A 218 3.68 15.21 19.41
C ALA A 218 3.93 16.65 18.92
N LEU A 219 4.14 17.55 19.88
CA LEU A 219 4.72 18.86 19.70
C LEU A 219 6.17 18.60 19.29
N ASP A 220 6.61 19.38 18.33
CA ASP A 220 7.92 19.36 17.68
C ASP A 220 9.10 18.67 18.43
N SER A 221 9.85 17.83 17.72
CA SER A 221 11.18 17.34 18.13
C SER A 221 12.29 18.38 17.92
N ASN A 222 11.98 19.58 17.42
CA ASN A 222 12.92 20.64 17.04
C ASN A 222 13.23 21.66 18.18
N PRO A 223 14.49 21.80 18.63
CA PRO A 223 14.91 22.73 19.70
C PRO A 223 15.50 24.06 19.18
N ALA A 224 15.42 24.38 17.88
CA ALA A 224 16.15 25.52 17.32
C ALA A 224 15.24 26.75 17.09
N GLU A 225 14.90 27.45 18.17
CA GLU A 225 14.99 28.92 18.37
C GLU A 225 14.06 29.39 19.51
N PRO A 226 14.55 30.26 20.42
CA PRO A 226 13.76 30.78 21.53
C PRO A 226 12.79 31.87 21.04
N MET A 227 11.54 31.82 21.49
CA MET A 227 10.52 32.88 21.33
C MET A 227 9.93 33.09 19.92
N THR A 228 9.19 32.12 19.39
CA THR A 228 8.28 32.40 18.25
C THR A 228 6.83 32.05 18.59
N THR A 229 5.92 32.85 18.05
CA THR A 229 4.46 32.80 18.21
C THR A 229 3.84 31.61 17.47
N ARG A 230 4.46 30.43 17.56
CA ARG A 230 4.11 29.27 16.72
C ARG A 230 2.73 28.74 17.05
N PRO A 231 2.00 28.24 16.04
CA PRO A 231 0.69 27.68 16.27
C PRO A 231 0.71 26.31 16.95
N LEU A 232 -0.20 26.12 17.90
CA LEU A 232 -0.53 24.86 18.52
C LEU A 232 -1.53 24.11 17.63
N VAL A 233 -1.10 22.97 17.07
CA VAL A 233 -1.93 22.13 16.18
C VAL A 233 -2.44 20.91 16.95
N PHE A 234 -3.72 20.60 16.81
CA PHE A 234 -4.36 19.49 17.51
C PHE A 234 -5.54 18.95 16.70
N THR A 235 -5.93 17.71 17.01
CA THR A 235 -7.13 17.07 16.46
C THR A 235 -8.30 17.33 17.40
N ARG A 236 -9.47 17.67 16.84
CA ARG A 236 -10.68 17.98 17.59
C ARG A 236 -11.86 17.14 17.11
N TYR A 237 -12.61 16.62 18.08
CA TYR A 237 -13.90 15.97 17.93
C TYR A 237 -14.98 16.86 18.55
N GLU A 238 -15.94 17.25 17.73
CA GLU A 238 -16.95 18.27 18.07
C GLU A 238 -18.40 17.79 17.89
N GLN A 239 -18.60 16.61 17.29
CA GLN A 239 -19.92 16.04 17.01
C GLN A 239 -19.93 14.53 17.26
N ASP A 240 -21.04 14.06 17.84
CA ASP A 240 -21.41 12.65 17.90
C ASP A 240 -21.89 12.21 16.51
N THR A 241 -20.93 11.78 15.71
CA THR A 241 -21.12 11.36 14.32
C THR A 241 -21.58 9.91 14.21
N ASN A 242 -21.28 9.09 15.22
CA ASN A 242 -21.67 7.67 15.24
C ASN A 242 -23.07 7.45 15.85
N GLY A 243 -23.63 8.46 16.54
CA GLY A 243 -24.97 8.50 17.10
C GLY A 243 -25.13 7.77 18.44
N ASP A 244 -24.05 7.55 19.19
CA ASP A 244 -24.05 6.81 20.45
C ASP A 244 -24.26 7.68 21.70
N GLY A 245 -24.30 9.00 21.52
CA GLY A 245 -24.50 10.00 22.56
C GLY A 245 -23.21 10.49 23.23
N LEU A 246 -22.04 10.03 22.79
CA LEU A 246 -20.73 10.44 23.26
C LEU A 246 -19.98 11.20 22.14
N VAL A 247 -19.02 12.04 22.53
CA VAL A 247 -18.06 12.66 21.60
C VAL A 247 -16.71 12.09 21.96
N ASP A 248 -16.25 11.10 21.21
CA ASP A 248 -15.01 10.38 21.50
C ASP A 248 -14.18 10.07 20.24
N THR A 249 -13.19 9.18 20.37
CA THR A 249 -12.26 8.87 19.28
C THR A 249 -12.87 8.08 18.13
N ASP A 250 -14.05 7.50 18.34
CA ASP A 250 -14.81 6.76 17.33
C ASP A 250 -15.64 7.70 16.44
N ASP A 251 -15.66 9.00 16.74
CA ASP A 251 -16.28 10.04 15.91
C ASP A 251 -15.36 10.55 14.79
N GLU A 252 -15.92 11.29 13.84
CA GLU A 252 -15.10 11.95 12.82
C GLU A 252 -14.43 13.22 13.37
N SER A 253 -13.14 13.37 13.06
CA SER A 253 -12.30 14.44 13.61
C SER A 253 -11.88 15.48 12.56
N SER A 254 -11.29 16.58 13.03
CA SER A 254 -10.68 17.61 12.18
C SER A 254 -9.45 18.23 12.83
N ILE A 255 -8.61 18.85 12.01
CA ILE A 255 -7.35 19.45 12.47
C ILE A 255 -7.55 20.93 12.69
N TRP A 256 -7.15 21.38 13.87
CA TRP A 256 -7.28 22.73 14.35
C TRP A 256 -5.95 23.30 14.77
N MET A 257 -5.92 24.63 14.81
CA MET A 257 -4.74 25.40 15.09
C MET A 257 -5.08 26.61 15.96
N ARG A 258 -4.22 26.88 16.95
CA ARG A 258 -4.32 28.06 17.81
C ARG A 258 -3.01 28.84 17.84
N GLN A 259 -3.02 30.16 17.66
CA GLN A 259 -1.77 30.91 17.75
C GLN A 259 -1.38 31.08 19.23
N TRP A 260 -0.15 30.71 19.56
CA TRP A 260 0.39 30.85 20.90
C TRP A 260 1.35 32.03 20.96
N ASP A 261 1.23 32.86 21.98
CA ASP A 261 2.20 33.91 22.30
C ASP A 261 2.74 33.62 23.71
N PRO A 262 4.02 33.27 23.88
CA PRO A 262 4.62 32.99 25.19
C PRO A 262 4.54 34.18 26.17
N GLN A 263 4.32 35.40 25.66
CA GLN A 263 4.22 36.61 26.49
C GLN A 263 2.78 36.94 26.92
N GLN A 264 1.77 36.22 26.40
CA GLN A 264 0.37 36.41 26.74
C GLN A 264 -0.20 35.15 27.39
N ALA A 265 -0.97 35.32 28.47
CA ALA A 265 -1.53 34.20 29.23
C ALA A 265 -2.65 33.42 28.49
N GLN A 266 -3.11 33.90 27.33
CA GLN A 266 -4.17 33.25 26.55
C GLN A 266 -3.81 33.16 25.06
N PRO A 267 -4.02 31.99 24.42
CA PRO A 267 -3.81 31.82 22.98
C PRO A 267 -4.82 32.66 22.14
N GLN A 268 -4.36 33.22 21.03
CA GLN A 268 -5.18 34.02 20.09
C GLN A 268 -5.48 33.25 18.81
N GLY A 269 -6.64 33.52 18.19
CA GLY A 269 -7.05 32.94 16.90
C GLY A 269 -7.28 31.42 16.94
N LEU A 270 -8.47 30.98 16.54
CA LEU A 270 -8.79 29.55 16.47
C LEU A 270 -9.18 29.22 15.03
N TYR A 271 -8.27 28.57 14.33
CA TYR A 271 -8.43 28.26 12.91
C TYR A 271 -8.60 26.76 12.72
N ARG A 272 -9.58 26.39 11.90
CA ARG A 272 -9.74 25.03 11.40
C ARG A 272 -8.90 24.87 10.14
N ILE A 273 -7.98 23.91 10.11
CA ILE A 273 -7.09 23.67 8.96
C ILE A 273 -7.77 22.77 7.92
N THR A 274 -8.52 21.77 8.37
CA THR A 274 -9.16 20.79 7.50
C THR A 274 -10.68 20.82 7.61
N PRO A 275 -11.43 20.48 6.54
CA PRO A 275 -12.88 20.28 6.64
C PRO A 275 -13.23 19.26 7.73
N ALA A 276 -14.48 19.32 8.21
CA ALA A 276 -15.03 18.29 9.09
C ALA A 276 -15.06 16.94 8.34
N HIS A 277 -14.99 15.82 9.06
CA HIS A 277 -15.35 14.49 8.53
C HIS A 277 -14.29 13.67 7.75
N GLN A 278 -12.99 13.98 7.83
CA GLN A 278 -12.00 13.39 6.88
C GLN A 278 -10.61 13.05 7.43
N PHE A 279 -10.23 13.34 8.69
CA PHE A 279 -8.82 13.27 9.10
C PHE A 279 -8.56 12.53 10.43
N HIS A 280 -7.39 11.91 10.53
CA HIS A 280 -6.98 11.05 11.66
C HIS A 280 -6.25 11.82 12.78
N ILE A 281 -5.90 11.08 13.83
CA ILE A 281 -5.72 11.52 15.22
C ILE A 281 -4.40 12.28 15.50
N TYR A 282 -3.38 12.10 14.66
CA TYR A 282 -2.01 12.50 14.97
C TYR A 282 -1.36 13.33 13.86
N PRO A 283 -1.69 14.64 13.73
CA PRO A 283 -0.98 15.52 12.81
C PRO A 283 0.46 15.75 13.28
N ALA A 284 1.43 15.87 12.39
CA ALA A 284 2.81 16.24 12.72
C ALA A 284 3.09 17.69 12.28
N VAL A 285 4.02 18.37 12.95
CA VAL A 285 4.46 19.71 12.57
C VAL A 285 5.97 19.70 12.39
N SER A 286 6.46 20.26 11.29
CA SER A 286 7.89 20.45 11.05
C SER A 286 8.10 21.74 10.25
N GLY A 287 8.90 22.66 10.80
CA GLY A 287 9.08 23.99 10.22
C GLY A 287 7.76 24.76 10.12
N ASP A 288 7.47 25.25 8.91
CA ASP A 288 6.26 26.01 8.57
C ASP A 288 5.11 25.11 8.08
N TYR A 289 5.20 23.79 8.21
CA TYR A 289 4.22 22.84 7.67
C TYR A 289 3.52 22.01 8.73
N VAL A 290 2.22 21.79 8.54
CA VAL A 290 1.42 20.76 9.22
C VAL A 290 1.25 19.57 8.29
N TYR A 291 1.49 18.37 8.80
CA TYR A 291 1.37 17.10 8.11
C TYR A 291 0.25 16.28 8.71
N PHE A 292 -0.59 15.65 7.90
CA PHE A 292 -1.72 14.87 8.40
C PHE A 292 -2.19 13.81 7.43
N SER A 293 -2.91 12.82 7.94
CA SER A 293 -3.48 11.73 7.13
C SER A 293 -4.98 11.87 6.94
N ASP A 294 -5.43 11.64 5.72
CA ASP A 294 -6.85 11.48 5.35
C ASP A 294 -7.34 10.08 5.77
N LEU A 295 -8.41 10.02 6.57
CA LEU A 295 -9.02 8.79 7.08
C LEU A 295 -9.73 7.96 6.00
N LYS A 296 -10.22 8.61 4.93
CA LYS A 296 -11.01 7.97 3.86
C LYS A 296 -10.12 7.53 2.71
N ALA A 297 -9.14 8.35 2.33
CA ALA A 297 -8.20 8.03 1.26
C ALA A 297 -6.94 7.29 1.74
N GLY A 298 -6.54 7.49 2.99
CA GLY A 298 -5.30 6.93 3.53
C GLY A 298 -4.07 7.54 2.88
N ASP A 299 -4.04 8.85 2.68
CA ASP A 299 -2.88 9.56 2.16
C ASP A 299 -2.41 10.61 3.16
N ILE A 300 -1.12 10.91 3.14
CA ILE A 300 -0.52 11.97 3.94
C ILE A 300 -0.48 13.24 3.11
N PHE A 301 -0.88 14.35 3.72
CA PHE A 301 -0.86 15.68 3.16
C PHE A 301 0.01 16.60 4.02
N ARG A 302 0.50 17.69 3.43
CA ARG A 302 1.02 18.84 4.18
C ARG A 302 0.32 20.14 3.82
N VAL A 303 0.28 21.08 4.76
CA VAL A 303 -0.25 22.44 4.59
C VAL A 303 0.77 23.44 5.10
N ASP A 304 1.07 24.45 4.29
CA ASP A 304 1.94 25.58 4.64
C ASP A 304 1.19 26.55 5.57
N ILE A 305 1.68 26.71 6.80
CA ILE A 305 1.07 27.52 7.85
C ILE A 305 1.08 29.02 7.49
N PRO A 306 2.22 29.65 7.14
CA PRO A 306 2.24 31.04 6.69
C PRO A 306 1.29 31.32 5.52
N ALA A 307 1.27 30.46 4.51
CA ALA A 307 0.39 30.62 3.36
C ALA A 307 -1.09 30.44 3.76
N PHE A 308 -1.39 29.52 4.68
CA PHE A 308 -2.74 29.30 5.19
C PHE A 308 -3.23 30.55 5.94
N LEU A 309 -2.41 31.09 6.83
CA LEU A 309 -2.76 32.31 7.58
C LEU A 309 -2.93 33.53 6.66
N LYS A 310 -2.20 33.59 5.53
CA LYS A 310 -2.33 34.65 4.54
C LYS A 310 -3.71 34.66 3.88
N ASP A 311 -4.32 33.49 3.65
CA ASP A 311 -5.67 33.39 3.08
C ASP A 311 -6.73 34.06 3.98
N TYR A 312 -6.45 34.16 5.29
CA TYR A 312 -7.31 34.82 6.28
C TYR A 312 -6.79 36.18 6.75
N ALA A 313 -5.74 36.73 6.13
CA ALA A 313 -5.20 38.03 6.52
C ALA A 313 -6.17 39.19 6.21
N TYR A 314 -7.00 39.05 5.16
CA TYR A 314 -7.96 40.06 4.71
C TYR A 314 -9.30 39.44 4.37
N LEU A 315 -10.39 40.04 4.86
CA LEU A 315 -11.76 39.55 4.68
C LEU A 315 -12.18 39.42 3.22
N ASP A 316 -11.84 40.39 2.36
CA ASP A 316 -12.25 40.39 0.95
C ASP A 316 -11.61 39.25 0.14
N HIS A 317 -10.36 38.92 0.48
CA HIS A 317 -9.65 37.80 -0.14
C HIS A 317 -10.30 36.47 0.25
N ALA A 318 -10.53 36.25 1.55
CA ALA A 318 -11.17 35.05 2.05
C ALA A 318 -12.59 34.86 1.49
N LYS A 319 -13.38 35.95 1.37
CA LYS A 319 -14.71 35.92 0.72
C LYS A 319 -14.63 35.49 -0.75
N THR A 320 -13.69 36.06 -1.51
CA THR A 320 -13.49 35.72 -2.92
C THR A 320 -13.15 34.24 -3.10
N LEU A 321 -12.33 33.71 -2.19
CA LEU A 321 -11.95 32.31 -2.17
C LEU A 321 -13.14 31.38 -1.88
N ALA A 322 -13.97 31.70 -0.88
CA ALA A 322 -15.19 30.94 -0.57
C ALA A 322 -16.17 30.87 -1.75
N ILE A 323 -16.42 32.01 -2.41
CA ILE A 323 -17.29 32.10 -3.61
C ILE A 323 -16.74 31.23 -4.74
N THR A 324 -15.43 31.27 -4.95
CA THR A 324 -14.76 30.47 -5.96
C THR A 324 -14.98 28.97 -5.71
N TYR A 325 -14.86 28.51 -4.47
CA TYR A 325 -15.11 27.10 -4.13
C TYR A 325 -16.57 26.71 -4.35
N GLN A 326 -17.52 27.55 -3.95
CA GLN A 326 -18.95 27.33 -4.21
C GLN A 326 -19.24 27.18 -5.71
N ASP A 327 -18.71 28.08 -6.55
CA ASP A 327 -18.92 28.08 -8.00
C ASP A 327 -18.41 26.79 -8.69
N HIS A 328 -17.41 26.12 -8.09
CA HIS A 328 -16.83 24.88 -8.61
C HIS A 328 -17.39 23.62 -7.93
N GLY A 329 -18.39 23.75 -7.04
CA GLY A 329 -19.01 22.63 -6.33
C GLY A 329 -18.17 22.05 -5.18
N HIS A 330 -17.16 22.78 -4.71
CA HIS A 330 -16.26 22.40 -3.62
C HIS A 330 -16.82 22.88 -2.26
N LEU A 331 -17.96 22.32 -1.87
CA LEU A 331 -18.74 22.81 -0.72
C LEU A 331 -17.99 22.68 0.62
N ASP A 332 -17.28 21.58 0.85
CA ASP A 332 -16.49 21.35 2.07
C ASP A 332 -15.40 22.42 2.25
N GLN A 333 -14.69 22.77 1.16
CA GLN A 333 -13.68 23.83 1.17
C GLN A 333 -14.31 25.21 1.36
N ALA A 334 -15.47 25.46 0.75
CA ALA A 334 -16.21 26.69 0.98
C ALA A 334 -16.60 26.83 2.46
N LEU A 335 -17.14 25.76 3.06
CA LEU A 335 -17.54 25.74 4.47
C LEU A 335 -16.37 25.92 5.43
N LEU A 336 -15.20 25.34 5.13
CA LEU A 336 -13.97 25.57 5.89
C LEU A 336 -13.60 27.06 5.92
N VAL A 337 -13.52 27.68 4.75
CA VAL A 337 -13.16 29.10 4.62
C VAL A 337 -14.21 29.98 5.31
N LEU A 338 -15.50 29.69 5.09
CA LEU A 338 -16.58 30.46 5.69
C LEU A 338 -16.62 30.34 7.22
N SER A 339 -16.38 29.14 7.77
CA SER A 339 -16.33 28.93 9.22
C SER A 339 -15.18 29.73 9.85
N ASN A 340 -14.00 29.71 9.22
CA ASN A 340 -12.84 30.48 9.69
C ASN A 340 -13.07 32.00 9.60
N ILE A 341 -13.74 32.50 8.56
CA ILE A 341 -14.14 33.91 8.44
C ILE A 341 -15.10 34.29 9.57
N SER A 342 -16.14 33.48 9.81
CA SER A 342 -17.12 33.74 10.86
C SER A 342 -16.46 33.82 12.24
N GLN A 343 -15.61 32.83 12.54
CA GLN A 343 -14.94 32.68 13.83
C GLN A 343 -13.90 33.79 14.11
N ASN A 344 -13.08 34.15 13.12
CA ASN A 344 -11.89 34.99 13.35
C ASN A 344 -12.01 36.41 12.78
N LEU A 345 -12.64 36.59 11.60
CA LEU A 345 -12.63 37.88 10.89
C LEU A 345 -13.91 38.70 11.07
N LEU A 346 -15.03 38.04 11.38
CA LEU A 346 -16.33 38.69 11.57
C LEU A 346 -16.75 38.84 13.02
N ALA A 347 -15.96 38.32 13.98
CA ALA A 347 -16.26 38.38 15.40
C ALA A 347 -16.50 39.81 15.94
N GLN A 348 -15.96 40.84 15.26
CA GLN A 348 -16.06 42.26 15.66
C GLN A 348 -16.69 43.17 14.59
N GLN A 349 -17.27 42.62 13.51
CA GLN A 349 -17.83 43.42 12.39
C GLN A 349 -19.26 43.93 12.67
N LEU A 350 -19.69 44.92 11.87
CA LEU A 350 -21.06 45.45 11.94
C LEU A 350 -22.10 44.35 11.64
N PRO A 351 -23.26 44.35 12.34
CA PRO A 351 -24.28 43.31 12.21
C PRO A 351 -24.78 43.06 10.78
N GLU A 352 -24.86 44.09 9.94
CA GLU A 352 -25.34 43.97 8.56
C GLU A 352 -24.35 43.22 7.65
N VAL A 353 -23.05 43.49 7.79
CA VAL A 353 -21.97 42.82 7.05
C VAL A 353 -21.87 41.36 7.47
N ARG A 354 -22.12 41.07 8.75
CA ARG A 354 -22.17 39.71 9.28
C ARG A 354 -23.38 38.93 8.77
N ALA A 355 -24.54 39.59 8.65
CA ALA A 355 -25.75 38.95 8.17
C ALA A 355 -25.65 38.47 6.70
N GLU A 356 -25.14 39.31 5.80
CA GLU A 356 -24.95 38.90 4.40
C GLU A 356 -24.01 37.71 4.26
N PHE A 357 -22.99 37.66 5.12
CA PHE A 357 -22.07 36.54 5.18
C PHE A 357 -22.74 35.28 5.71
N ASP A 358 -23.45 35.37 6.84
CA ASP A 358 -24.13 34.23 7.47
C ASP A 358 -25.24 33.67 6.55
N PHE A 359 -25.83 34.49 5.66
CA PHE A 359 -26.76 34.01 4.63
C PHE A 359 -26.07 33.10 3.61
N SER A 360 -24.87 33.49 3.14
CA SER A 360 -24.07 32.66 2.22
C SER A 360 -23.57 31.38 2.90
N LEU A 361 -23.16 31.46 4.17
CA LEU A 361 -22.81 30.30 4.98
C LEU A 361 -24.00 29.33 5.13
N ALA A 362 -25.17 29.85 5.47
CA ALA A 362 -26.38 29.03 5.60
C ALA A 362 -26.80 28.39 4.28
N GLU A 363 -26.71 29.09 3.15
CA GLU A 363 -26.99 28.52 1.82
C GLU A 363 -26.04 27.35 1.52
N THR A 364 -24.76 27.49 1.83
CA THR A 364 -23.75 26.43 1.63
C THR A 364 -24.00 25.22 2.53
N GLN A 365 -24.26 25.45 3.83
CA GLN A 365 -24.62 24.41 4.79
C GLN A 365 -25.86 23.62 4.35
N THR A 366 -26.81 24.30 3.71
CA THR A 366 -28.03 23.68 3.19
C THR A 366 -27.78 22.79 1.99
N GLN A 367 -26.90 23.24 1.08
CA GLN A 367 -26.50 22.44 -0.10
C GLN A 367 -25.77 21.16 0.32
N GLU A 368 -25.01 21.20 1.41
CA GLU A 368 -24.37 20.03 2.03
C GLU A 368 -25.37 19.13 2.80
N GLY A 369 -26.57 19.65 3.11
CA GLY A 369 -27.61 18.93 3.86
C GLY A 369 -27.57 19.16 5.38
N ASN A 370 -26.76 20.10 5.87
CA ASN A 370 -26.65 20.46 7.28
C ASN A 370 -27.70 21.52 7.68
N PHE A 371 -28.97 21.13 7.67
CA PHE A 371 -30.11 22.03 7.91
C PHE A 371 -30.14 22.64 9.32
N LEU A 372 -29.59 21.94 10.32
CA LEU A 372 -29.52 22.43 11.69
C LEU A 372 -28.51 23.57 11.80
N ALA A 373 -27.29 23.38 11.29
CA ALA A 373 -26.26 24.42 11.28
C ALA A 373 -26.70 25.64 10.47
N ALA A 374 -27.33 25.42 9.30
CA ALA A 374 -27.90 26.49 8.49
C ALA A 374 -28.93 27.33 9.24
N ARG A 375 -29.81 26.69 10.01
CA ARG A 375 -30.82 27.38 10.82
C ARG A 375 -30.19 28.17 11.97
N GLN A 376 -29.18 27.60 12.63
CA GLN A 376 -28.45 28.27 13.71
C GLN A 376 -27.69 29.52 13.21
N SER A 377 -27.12 29.46 12.00
CA SER A 377 -26.46 30.61 11.36
C SER A 377 -27.42 31.78 11.10
N LEU A 378 -28.71 31.50 10.80
CA LEU A 378 -29.71 32.50 10.45
C LEU A 378 -30.52 33.04 11.64
N GLU A 379 -30.66 32.25 12.70
CA GLU A 379 -31.49 32.55 13.87
C GLU A 379 -31.30 33.99 14.42
N PRO A 380 -30.06 34.52 14.58
CA PRO A 380 -29.84 35.87 15.12
C PRO A 380 -30.49 37.01 14.32
N TYR A 381 -30.81 36.78 13.04
CA TYR A 381 -31.31 37.81 12.12
C TYR A 381 -32.82 37.77 11.91
N THR A 382 -33.47 36.64 12.23
CA THR A 382 -34.89 36.38 11.90
C THR A 382 -35.87 37.36 12.55
N HIS A 383 -35.47 38.02 13.64
CA HIS A 383 -36.28 38.99 14.37
C HIS A 383 -35.93 40.46 14.06
N GLN A 384 -34.94 40.72 13.19
CA GLN A 384 -34.54 42.08 12.83
C GLN A 384 -35.52 42.72 11.83
N PRO A 385 -35.78 44.04 11.87
CA PRO A 385 -36.61 44.72 10.87
C PRO A 385 -35.82 44.99 9.57
N GLY A 386 -36.54 45.30 8.49
CA GLY A 386 -35.94 45.74 7.21
C GLY A 386 -35.37 44.60 6.36
N ARG A 387 -34.50 44.96 5.41
CA ARG A 387 -33.95 44.05 4.39
C ARG A 387 -33.35 42.76 4.99
N THR A 388 -32.49 42.91 5.99
CA THR A 388 -31.75 41.78 6.60
C THR A 388 -32.68 40.75 7.23
N GLY A 389 -33.63 41.17 8.05
CA GLY A 389 -34.57 40.23 8.65
C GLY A 389 -35.56 39.63 7.64
N ALA A 390 -35.96 40.39 6.62
CA ALA A 390 -36.80 39.88 5.54
C ALA A 390 -36.10 38.74 4.76
N LEU A 391 -34.84 38.93 4.38
CA LEU A 391 -34.02 37.90 3.72
C LEU A 391 -33.77 36.69 4.65
N ALA A 392 -33.42 36.91 5.92
CA ALA A 392 -33.23 35.82 6.89
C ALA A 392 -34.50 34.95 7.04
N ARG A 393 -35.68 35.58 7.08
CA ARG A 393 -36.98 34.88 7.13
C ARG A 393 -37.26 34.10 5.85
N ILE A 394 -36.98 34.69 4.68
CA ILE A 394 -37.09 34.01 3.38
C ILE A 394 -36.25 32.74 3.37
N HIS A 395 -34.96 32.84 3.69
CA HIS A 395 -34.06 31.69 3.74
C HIS A 395 -34.50 30.66 4.77
N THR A 396 -34.87 31.08 6.00
CA THR A 396 -35.35 30.17 7.05
C THR A 396 -36.60 29.37 6.64
N ILE A 397 -37.53 29.99 5.90
CA ILE A 397 -38.72 29.30 5.36
C ILE A 397 -38.29 28.24 4.34
N VAL A 398 -37.37 28.58 3.42
CA VAL A 398 -36.82 27.63 2.44
C VAL A 398 -36.16 26.43 3.15
N LEU A 399 -35.31 26.68 4.15
CA LEU A 399 -34.65 25.63 4.96
C LEU A 399 -35.67 24.69 5.60
N ARG A 400 -36.68 25.26 6.27
CA ARG A 400 -37.73 24.49 6.94
C ARG A 400 -38.48 23.61 5.95
N ILE A 401 -38.78 24.10 4.75
CA ILE A 401 -39.49 23.34 3.72
C ILE A 401 -38.62 22.19 3.18
N GLN A 402 -37.34 22.45 2.91
CA GLN A 402 -36.41 21.44 2.40
C GLN A 402 -36.13 20.34 3.44
N ASP A 403 -35.94 20.71 4.70
CA ASP A 403 -35.80 19.82 5.86
C ASP A 403 -37.05 18.92 6.03
N GLN A 404 -38.25 19.52 6.09
CA GLN A 404 -39.51 18.77 6.19
C GLN A 404 -39.84 17.92 4.95
N ALA A 405 -39.22 18.22 3.81
CA ALA A 405 -39.40 17.48 2.57
C ALA A 405 -38.50 16.25 2.46
N GLN A 406 -37.61 16.00 3.44
CA GLN A 406 -36.81 14.79 3.49
C GLN A 406 -37.70 13.55 3.73
N GLY A 407 -37.53 12.52 2.90
CA GLY A 407 -38.22 11.23 3.06
C GLY A 407 -39.74 11.24 2.83
N VAL A 408 -40.35 12.38 2.48
CA VAL A 408 -41.79 12.47 2.19
C VAL A 408 -42.10 12.30 0.70
N SER A 409 -43.33 11.88 0.38
CA SER A 409 -43.76 11.67 -1.01
C SER A 409 -43.77 12.96 -1.84
N SER A 410 -43.62 12.86 -3.17
CA SER A 410 -43.67 14.04 -4.07
C SER A 410 -44.98 14.83 -3.96
N ALA A 411 -46.09 14.18 -3.59
CA ALA A 411 -47.36 14.85 -3.33
C ALA A 411 -47.36 15.65 -2.01
N ALA A 412 -46.72 15.11 -0.96
CA ALA A 412 -46.52 15.82 0.30
C ALA A 412 -45.53 16.99 0.15
N ARG A 413 -44.43 16.78 -0.58
CA ARG A 413 -43.45 17.82 -0.94
C ARG A 413 -44.10 19.00 -1.67
N ARG A 414 -44.95 18.73 -2.66
CA ARG A 414 -45.71 19.78 -3.37
C ARG A 414 -46.66 20.57 -2.47
N ARG A 415 -47.28 19.93 -1.46
CA ARG A 415 -48.13 20.63 -0.49
C ARG A 415 -47.31 21.54 0.43
N LEU A 416 -46.15 21.07 0.90
CA LEU A 416 -45.22 21.86 1.72
C LEU A 416 -44.73 23.10 0.94
N VAL A 417 -44.31 22.91 -0.31
CA VAL A 417 -43.87 24.00 -1.19
C VAL A 417 -44.99 24.99 -1.46
N LYS A 418 -46.22 24.53 -1.70
CA LYS A 418 -47.38 25.43 -1.90
C LYS A 418 -47.70 26.27 -0.66
N ALA A 419 -47.63 25.69 0.53
CA ALA A 419 -47.81 26.42 1.79
C ALA A 419 -46.71 27.47 1.98
N GLY A 420 -45.45 27.05 1.82
CA GLY A 420 -44.28 27.91 1.90
C GLY A 420 -44.27 29.05 0.89
N THR A 421 -44.74 28.80 -0.33
CA THR A 421 -44.89 29.83 -1.37
C THR A 421 -45.79 30.98 -0.92
N THR A 422 -46.84 30.68 -0.15
CA THR A 422 -47.75 31.71 0.37
C THR A 422 -47.03 32.60 1.39
N GLU A 423 -46.22 31.99 2.27
CA GLU A 423 -45.42 32.71 3.27
C GLU A 423 -44.32 33.56 2.60
N LEU A 424 -43.57 32.99 1.64
CA LEU A 424 -42.53 33.69 0.89
C LEU A 424 -43.09 34.87 0.09
N LEU A 425 -44.22 34.67 -0.60
CA LEU A 425 -44.87 35.73 -1.36
C LEU A 425 -45.38 36.84 -0.44
N SER A 426 -45.88 36.50 0.75
CA SER A 426 -46.30 37.51 1.75
C SER A 426 -45.14 38.42 2.14
N ILE A 427 -43.96 37.85 2.44
CA ILE A 427 -42.76 38.63 2.79
C ILE A 427 -42.30 39.46 1.59
N GLY A 428 -42.27 38.88 0.40
CA GLY A 428 -41.91 39.62 -0.81
C GLY A 428 -42.86 40.80 -1.09
N GLN A 429 -44.17 40.63 -0.89
CA GLN A 429 -45.15 41.71 -1.09
C GLN A 429 -45.08 42.79 0.00
N GLU A 430 -44.76 42.41 1.23
CA GLU A 430 -44.49 43.34 2.35
C GLU A 430 -43.34 44.31 2.01
N HIS A 431 -42.36 43.84 1.24
CA HIS A 431 -41.16 44.58 0.84
C HIS A 431 -41.07 44.79 -0.69
N ARG A 432 -42.21 45.05 -1.35
CA ARG A 432 -42.28 45.14 -2.83
C ARG A 432 -41.47 46.30 -3.43
N ASP A 433 -41.20 47.32 -2.62
CA ASP A 433 -40.34 48.45 -2.95
C ASP A 433 -38.84 48.10 -2.94
N MET A 434 -38.47 46.96 -2.35
CA MET A 434 -37.11 46.42 -2.30
C MET A 434 -36.96 45.30 -3.33
N ASP A 435 -36.45 45.67 -4.51
CA ASP A 435 -36.24 44.78 -5.66
C ASP A 435 -35.47 43.49 -5.33
N ASP A 436 -34.51 43.56 -4.40
CA ASP A 436 -33.71 42.44 -3.93
C ASP A 436 -34.50 41.48 -3.04
N VAL A 437 -35.33 41.98 -2.11
CA VAL A 437 -36.18 41.14 -1.26
C VAL A 437 -37.31 40.51 -2.08
N TYR A 438 -38.01 41.31 -2.88
CA TYR A 438 -39.13 40.83 -3.70
C TYR A 438 -38.66 39.86 -4.78
N GLY A 439 -37.57 40.20 -5.47
CA GLY A 439 -36.99 39.34 -6.48
C GLY A 439 -36.40 38.05 -5.93
N GLN A 440 -35.72 38.09 -4.78
CA GLN A 440 -35.22 36.87 -4.13
C GLN A 440 -36.36 35.95 -3.70
N ALA A 441 -37.47 36.49 -3.16
CA ALA A 441 -38.65 35.68 -2.82
C ALA A 441 -39.20 34.95 -4.05
N LEU A 442 -39.29 35.61 -5.21
CA LEU A 442 -39.74 34.97 -6.46
C LEU A 442 -38.78 33.88 -6.95
N ILE A 443 -37.46 34.10 -6.84
CA ILE A 443 -36.44 33.13 -7.21
C ILE A 443 -36.51 31.89 -6.30
N GLU A 444 -36.60 32.09 -4.98
CA GLU A 444 -36.70 30.97 -4.03
C GLU A 444 -37.99 30.17 -4.17
N ILE A 445 -39.11 30.84 -4.49
CA ILE A 445 -40.35 30.14 -4.87
C ILE A 445 -40.10 29.28 -6.13
N GLY A 446 -39.47 29.86 -7.16
CA GLY A 446 -39.08 29.12 -8.36
C GLY A 446 -38.24 27.87 -8.04
N ARG A 447 -37.17 28.03 -7.27
CA ARG A 447 -36.28 26.95 -6.82
C ARG A 447 -37.03 25.86 -6.04
N LEU A 448 -37.93 26.24 -5.13
CA LEU A 448 -38.75 25.28 -4.38
C LEU A 448 -39.70 24.47 -5.29
N TYR A 449 -40.26 25.08 -6.33
CA TYR A 449 -41.08 24.36 -7.31
C TYR A 449 -40.24 23.44 -8.20
N LEU A 450 -39.00 23.81 -8.55
CA LEU A 450 -38.06 22.89 -9.20
C LEU A 450 -37.72 21.69 -8.29
N PHE A 451 -37.46 21.95 -7.00
CA PHE A 451 -37.25 20.91 -5.98
C PHE A 451 -38.47 19.99 -5.78
N ALA A 452 -39.68 20.51 -6.05
CA ALA A 452 -40.93 19.77 -6.01
C ALA A 452 -41.29 19.06 -7.33
N GLU A 453 -40.37 19.04 -8.31
CA GLU A 453 -40.57 18.45 -9.64
C GLU A 453 -41.75 19.09 -10.42
N ASP A 454 -41.94 20.40 -10.25
CA ASP A 454 -42.98 21.19 -10.94
C ASP A 454 -42.37 22.39 -11.68
N PRO A 455 -41.64 22.14 -12.78
CA PRO A 455 -40.93 23.18 -13.52
C PRO A 455 -41.85 24.19 -14.21
N LEU A 456 -43.09 23.83 -14.53
CA LEU A 456 -44.05 24.76 -15.15
C LEU A 456 -44.47 25.85 -14.16
N THR A 457 -44.82 25.47 -12.94
CA THR A 457 -45.15 26.45 -11.89
C THR A 457 -43.92 27.28 -11.51
N ALA A 458 -42.72 26.67 -11.49
CA ALA A 458 -41.48 27.43 -11.28
C ALA A 458 -41.31 28.55 -12.31
N LEU A 459 -41.54 28.26 -13.60
CA LEU A 459 -41.47 29.26 -14.68
C LEU A 459 -42.45 30.43 -14.49
N GLU A 460 -43.67 30.17 -13.99
CA GLU A 460 -44.66 31.23 -13.73
C GLU A 460 -44.16 32.29 -12.75
N TYR A 461 -43.35 31.90 -11.76
CA TYR A 461 -42.76 32.82 -10.79
C TYR A 461 -41.45 33.43 -11.31
N LEU A 462 -40.61 32.65 -11.98
CA LEU A 462 -39.32 33.11 -12.50
C LEU A 462 -39.47 34.16 -13.61
N VAL A 463 -40.51 34.08 -14.44
CA VAL A 463 -40.81 35.13 -15.45
C VAL A 463 -41.14 36.47 -14.79
N LYS A 464 -41.71 36.48 -13.58
CA LYS A 464 -42.03 37.74 -12.86
C LYS A 464 -40.77 38.50 -12.44
N VAL A 465 -39.61 37.82 -12.35
CA VAL A 465 -38.32 38.44 -12.04
C VAL A 465 -37.88 39.42 -13.14
N ASP A 466 -38.35 39.24 -14.39
CA ASP A 466 -38.01 40.13 -15.51
C ASP A 466 -38.47 41.59 -15.29
N ALA A 467 -39.45 41.81 -14.42
CA ALA A 467 -39.98 43.13 -14.07
C ALA A 467 -39.15 43.87 -13.00
N VAL A 468 -38.23 43.18 -12.31
CA VAL A 468 -37.34 43.76 -11.28
C VAL A 468 -36.25 44.61 -11.96
N GLN A 469 -35.86 45.76 -11.42
CA GLN A 469 -34.84 46.63 -12.03
C GLN A 469 -33.41 46.16 -11.72
N ASN A 470 -33.21 45.51 -10.57
CA ASN A 470 -31.91 44.98 -10.17
C ASN A 470 -31.40 43.93 -11.17
N LYS A 471 -30.32 44.27 -11.89
CA LYS A 471 -29.72 43.42 -12.93
C LYS A 471 -29.22 42.08 -12.39
N GLU A 472 -28.64 42.06 -11.19
CA GLU A 472 -28.09 40.84 -10.58
C GLU A 472 -29.20 39.84 -10.23
N ILE A 473 -30.30 40.33 -9.68
CA ILE A 473 -31.50 39.52 -9.40
C ILE A 473 -32.10 38.96 -10.71
N ARG A 474 -32.13 39.75 -11.79
CA ARG A 474 -32.54 39.27 -13.11
C ARG A 474 -31.62 38.17 -13.65
N ALA A 475 -30.30 38.27 -13.48
CA ALA A 475 -29.38 37.18 -13.85
C ALA A 475 -29.69 35.91 -13.06
N LYS A 476 -29.85 36.00 -11.73
CA LYS A 476 -30.18 34.85 -10.88
C LYS A 476 -31.50 34.20 -11.34
N GLY A 477 -32.52 35.01 -11.62
CA GLY A 477 -33.79 34.53 -12.17
C GLY A 477 -33.66 33.85 -13.54
N LEU A 478 -32.86 34.42 -14.45
CA LEU A 478 -32.55 33.82 -15.75
C LEU A 478 -31.83 32.46 -15.57
N PHE A 479 -30.82 32.36 -14.71
CA PHE A 479 -30.14 31.09 -14.45
C PHE A 479 -31.08 30.00 -13.93
N THR A 480 -31.89 30.31 -12.92
CA THR A 480 -32.89 29.35 -12.40
C THR A 480 -33.96 29.02 -13.46
N ARG A 481 -34.28 29.95 -14.35
CA ARG A 481 -35.17 29.68 -15.50
C ARG A 481 -34.53 28.72 -16.51
N GLY A 482 -33.23 28.83 -16.73
CA GLY A 482 -32.46 27.87 -17.53
C GLY A 482 -32.54 26.46 -16.95
N GLU A 483 -32.44 26.30 -15.63
CA GLU A 483 -32.62 25.01 -14.96
C GLU A 483 -34.02 24.43 -15.17
N ALA A 484 -35.05 25.27 -15.08
CA ALA A 484 -36.44 24.87 -15.34
C ALA A 484 -36.62 24.33 -16.77
N TYR A 485 -36.10 25.04 -17.78
CA TYR A 485 -36.13 24.59 -19.17
C TYR A 485 -35.32 23.31 -19.39
N ARG A 486 -34.20 23.14 -18.68
CA ARG A 486 -33.39 21.91 -18.73
C ARG A 486 -34.17 20.70 -18.21
N ILE A 487 -34.89 20.83 -17.09
CA ILE A 487 -35.75 19.78 -16.55
C ILE A 487 -36.87 19.42 -17.54
N LEU A 488 -37.37 20.41 -18.28
CA LEU A 488 -38.38 20.22 -19.32
C LEU A 488 -37.84 19.64 -20.64
N GLY A 489 -36.51 19.51 -20.78
CA GLY A 489 -35.87 19.07 -22.04
C GLY A 489 -35.93 20.11 -23.17
N ASP A 490 -36.16 21.39 -22.85
CA ASP A 490 -36.33 22.47 -23.83
C ASP A 490 -35.00 23.17 -24.13
N ALA A 491 -34.09 22.43 -24.77
CA ALA A 491 -32.75 22.91 -25.12
C ALA A 491 -32.72 24.28 -25.83
N PRO A 492 -33.61 24.58 -26.80
CA PRO A 492 -33.64 25.90 -27.44
C PRO A 492 -33.87 27.05 -26.45
N ASN A 493 -34.78 26.89 -25.50
CA ASN A 493 -35.05 27.93 -24.50
C ASN A 493 -33.96 28.01 -23.42
N VAL A 494 -33.28 26.92 -23.09
CA VAL A 494 -32.08 26.97 -22.22
C VAL A 494 -30.99 27.83 -22.87
N ILE A 495 -30.68 27.59 -24.15
CA ILE A 495 -29.67 28.35 -24.89
C ILE A 495 -30.08 29.83 -24.97
N ARG A 496 -31.34 30.12 -25.30
CA ARG A 496 -31.85 31.49 -25.38
C ARG A 496 -31.66 32.25 -24.08
N VAL A 497 -31.98 31.63 -22.94
CA VAL A 497 -31.84 32.27 -21.61
C VAL A 497 -30.38 32.64 -21.31
N PHE A 498 -29.42 31.80 -21.67
CA PHE A 498 -28.01 32.16 -21.50
C PHE A 498 -27.56 33.23 -22.48
N VAL A 499 -28.04 33.23 -23.73
CA VAL A 499 -27.81 34.33 -24.68
C VAL A 499 -28.37 35.66 -24.15
N ASP A 500 -29.55 35.65 -23.52
CA ASP A 500 -30.13 36.83 -22.88
C ASP A 500 -29.23 37.38 -21.76
N VAL A 501 -28.59 36.50 -20.98
CA VAL A 501 -27.58 36.90 -19.97
C VAL A 501 -26.36 37.55 -20.62
N ILE A 502 -25.85 36.97 -21.72
CA ILE A 502 -24.71 37.52 -22.47
C ILE A 502 -25.05 38.93 -22.95
N GLN A 503 -26.25 39.14 -23.50
CA GLN A 503 -26.70 40.45 -23.97
C GLN A 503 -26.91 41.44 -22.83
N LEU A 504 -27.41 41.00 -21.68
CA LEU A 504 -27.72 41.87 -20.54
C LEU A 504 -26.46 42.42 -19.82
N PHE A 505 -25.38 41.63 -19.75
CA PHE A 505 -24.15 41.99 -19.04
C PHE A 505 -22.94 42.23 -19.95
N GLY A 506 -23.04 41.84 -21.22
CA GLY A 506 -21.94 41.84 -22.18
C GLY A 506 -21.02 40.62 -22.04
N GLU A 507 -20.42 40.20 -23.15
CA GLU A 507 -19.57 39.00 -23.25
C GLU A 507 -18.38 38.98 -22.29
N ARG A 508 -17.88 40.15 -21.89
CA ARG A 508 -16.69 40.29 -21.04
C ARG A 508 -16.98 40.20 -19.53
N SER A 509 -18.25 40.32 -19.12
CA SER A 509 -18.65 40.23 -17.72
C SER A 509 -18.50 38.81 -17.15
N SER A 510 -18.43 38.67 -15.83
CA SER A 510 -18.43 37.36 -15.17
C SER A 510 -19.65 36.51 -15.57
N TRP A 511 -20.84 37.13 -15.58
CA TRP A 511 -22.08 36.49 -16.03
C TRP A 511 -22.08 36.13 -17.52
N GLY A 512 -21.56 37.00 -18.38
CA GLY A 512 -21.45 36.75 -19.82
C GLY A 512 -20.51 35.59 -20.14
N LYS A 513 -19.35 35.52 -19.48
CA LYS A 513 -18.41 34.40 -19.64
C LYS A 513 -19.03 33.06 -19.22
N ARG A 514 -19.72 33.02 -18.06
CA ARG A 514 -20.45 31.83 -17.59
C ARG A 514 -21.51 31.40 -18.60
N ALA A 515 -22.27 32.35 -19.12
CA ALA A 515 -23.32 32.07 -20.09
C ALA A 515 -22.78 31.56 -21.45
N ILE A 516 -21.66 32.10 -21.96
CA ILE A 516 -21.00 31.59 -23.17
C ILE A 516 -20.63 30.11 -23.03
N GLN A 517 -20.04 29.73 -21.89
CA GLN A 517 -19.68 28.33 -21.61
C GLN A 517 -20.90 27.41 -21.63
N GLN A 518 -22.02 27.84 -21.02
CA GLN A 518 -23.25 27.06 -21.01
C GLN A 518 -23.84 26.90 -22.42
N VAL A 519 -23.87 27.96 -23.23
CA VAL A 519 -24.36 27.90 -24.62
C VAL A 519 -23.55 26.88 -25.44
N ILE A 520 -22.23 26.90 -25.31
CA ILE A 520 -21.33 25.99 -26.02
C ILE A 520 -21.54 24.54 -25.56
N ALA A 521 -21.57 24.28 -24.25
CA ALA A 521 -21.76 22.94 -23.69
C ALA A 521 -23.10 22.32 -24.13
N LEU A 522 -24.18 23.10 -24.11
CA LEU A 522 -25.50 22.65 -24.57
C LEU A 522 -25.53 22.37 -26.09
N SER A 523 -24.75 23.12 -26.87
CA SER A 523 -24.67 22.95 -28.32
C SER A 523 -23.77 21.78 -28.75
N GLN A 524 -23.09 21.15 -27.80
CA GLN A 524 -22.28 19.93 -28.00
C GLN A 524 -23.03 18.66 -27.61
N GLN A 525 -24.34 18.72 -27.41
CA GLN A 525 -25.13 17.54 -27.09
C GLN A 525 -25.32 16.67 -28.34
N GLY A 526 -24.74 15.46 -28.33
CA GLY A 526 -24.82 14.49 -29.42
C GLY A 526 -23.87 13.31 -29.21
N GLU A 527 -24.25 12.11 -29.66
CA GLU A 527 -23.45 10.89 -29.47
C GLU A 527 -22.24 10.84 -30.41
N THR A 528 -22.32 11.45 -31.60
CA THR A 528 -21.24 11.44 -32.58
C THR A 528 -20.54 12.79 -32.67
N ALA A 529 -19.26 12.80 -33.05
CA ALA A 529 -18.52 14.03 -33.33
C ALA A 529 -19.21 14.89 -34.41
N ARG A 530 -19.86 14.25 -35.38
CA ARG A 530 -20.62 14.92 -36.44
C ARG A 530 -21.82 15.70 -35.91
N ASP A 531 -22.56 15.13 -34.96
CA ASP A 531 -23.71 15.80 -34.34
C ASP A 531 -23.27 17.01 -33.52
N ARG A 532 -22.19 16.85 -32.74
CA ARG A 532 -21.58 17.92 -31.94
C ARG A 532 -21.08 19.06 -32.82
N LEU A 533 -20.41 18.75 -33.93
CA LEU A 533 -19.98 19.73 -34.93
C LEU A 533 -21.16 20.45 -35.59
N ALA A 534 -22.25 19.74 -35.91
CA ALA A 534 -23.45 20.34 -36.49
C ALA A 534 -24.11 21.34 -35.52
N GLY A 535 -24.23 20.97 -34.24
CA GLY A 535 -24.75 21.85 -33.18
C GLY A 535 -23.93 23.12 -33.03
N LEU A 536 -22.61 23.00 -32.88
CA LEU A 536 -21.70 24.16 -32.76
C LEU A 536 -21.70 25.06 -34.00
N ASN A 537 -21.67 24.48 -35.20
CA ASN A 537 -21.70 25.27 -36.44
C ASN A 537 -23.01 26.05 -36.62
N SER A 538 -24.10 25.59 -36.01
CA SER A 538 -25.39 26.29 -36.08
C SER A 538 -25.42 27.60 -35.29
N LEU A 539 -24.58 27.74 -34.24
CA LEU A 539 -24.51 28.96 -33.42
C LEU A 539 -23.91 30.15 -34.17
N ILE A 540 -22.92 29.89 -35.03
CA ILE A 540 -22.14 30.93 -35.72
C ILE A 540 -23.01 31.87 -36.56
N PRO A 541 -23.89 31.39 -37.48
CA PRO A 541 -24.76 32.28 -38.24
C PRO A 541 -25.93 32.88 -37.44
N GLN A 542 -26.30 32.29 -36.29
CA GLN A 542 -27.44 32.74 -35.49
C GLN A 542 -27.11 33.95 -34.59
N HIS A 543 -25.84 34.11 -34.22
CA HIS A 543 -25.40 35.15 -33.29
C HIS A 543 -24.20 35.95 -33.84
N PRO A 544 -24.31 36.58 -35.03
CA PRO A 544 -23.20 37.30 -35.66
C PRO A 544 -22.67 38.47 -34.80
N ASP A 545 -23.49 38.98 -33.88
CA ASP A 545 -23.19 40.13 -33.03
C ASP A 545 -22.43 39.78 -31.74
N LEU A 546 -22.13 38.48 -31.52
CA LEU A 546 -21.46 37.96 -30.31
C LEU A 546 -20.08 37.36 -30.68
N PRO A 547 -19.06 38.21 -30.94
CA PRO A 547 -17.76 37.77 -31.43
C PRO A 547 -17.00 36.86 -30.46
N LEU A 548 -17.13 37.05 -29.14
CA LEU A 548 -16.46 36.19 -28.17
C LEU A 548 -17.10 34.80 -28.11
N LEU A 549 -18.43 34.72 -28.18
CA LEU A 549 -19.15 33.45 -28.31
C LEU A 549 -18.69 32.70 -29.57
N ILE A 550 -18.69 33.35 -30.73
CA ILE A 550 -18.28 32.73 -32.01
C ILE A 550 -16.84 32.22 -31.95
N ALA A 551 -15.91 33.03 -31.47
CA ALA A 551 -14.50 32.64 -31.42
C ALA A 551 -14.26 31.48 -30.45
N THR A 552 -14.96 31.47 -29.30
CA THR A 552 -14.89 30.36 -28.33
C THR A 552 -15.52 29.08 -28.90
N THR A 553 -16.66 29.19 -29.61
CA THR A 553 -17.29 28.07 -30.33
C THR A 553 -16.34 27.47 -31.37
N ARG A 554 -15.67 28.30 -32.16
CA ARG A 554 -14.70 27.85 -33.16
C ARG A 554 -13.48 27.18 -32.55
N LEU A 555 -13.02 27.64 -31.38
CA LEU A 555 -11.94 26.98 -30.65
C LEU A 555 -12.30 25.53 -30.34
N THR A 556 -13.53 25.28 -29.89
CA THR A 556 -13.98 23.90 -29.62
C THR A 556 -14.21 23.08 -30.89
N ILE A 557 -14.64 23.70 -32.00
CA ILE A 557 -14.72 23.02 -33.30
C ILE A 557 -13.33 22.54 -33.74
N ALA A 558 -12.29 23.36 -33.56
CA ALA A 558 -10.92 22.98 -33.90
C ALA A 558 -10.43 21.77 -33.08
N ASP A 559 -10.78 21.72 -31.78
CA ASP A 559 -10.46 20.58 -30.92
C ASP A 559 -11.15 19.29 -31.41
N LEU A 560 -12.45 19.37 -31.75
CA LEU A 560 -13.19 18.23 -32.28
C LEU A 560 -12.60 17.74 -33.62
N HIS A 561 -12.20 18.64 -34.52
CA HIS A 561 -11.53 18.24 -35.77
C HIS A 561 -10.21 17.49 -35.48
N TYR A 562 -9.41 17.97 -34.53
CA TYR A 562 -8.15 17.32 -34.16
C TYR A 562 -8.38 15.94 -33.53
N GLU A 563 -9.37 15.79 -32.64
CA GLU A 563 -9.76 14.50 -32.05
C GLU A 563 -10.19 13.46 -33.11
N GLN A 564 -10.79 13.91 -34.22
CA GLN A 564 -11.17 13.04 -35.35
C GLN A 564 -9.99 12.74 -36.31
N GLY A 565 -8.79 13.26 -36.03
CA GLY A 565 -7.64 13.14 -36.92
C GLY A 565 -7.68 14.07 -38.14
N GLU A 566 -8.64 15.01 -38.20
CA GLU A 566 -8.81 15.97 -39.29
C GLU A 566 -7.93 17.22 -39.09
N GLN A 567 -6.61 16.99 -39.12
CA GLN A 567 -5.63 18.01 -38.75
C GLN A 567 -5.72 19.30 -39.59
N LEU A 568 -5.96 19.18 -40.89
CA LEU A 568 -6.07 20.35 -41.78
C LEU A 568 -7.26 21.23 -41.40
N SER A 569 -8.43 20.62 -41.20
CA SER A 569 -9.66 21.30 -40.80
C SER A 569 -9.52 22.00 -39.43
N ALA A 570 -8.76 21.40 -38.50
CA ALA A 570 -8.45 22.01 -37.21
C ALA A 570 -7.58 23.28 -37.38
N LEU A 571 -6.52 23.19 -38.19
CA LEU A 571 -5.63 24.32 -38.47
C LEU A 571 -6.35 25.47 -39.18
N GLU A 572 -7.17 25.18 -40.19
CA GLU A 572 -7.98 26.19 -40.89
C GLU A 572 -8.94 26.92 -39.95
N THR A 573 -9.55 26.19 -39.00
CA THR A 573 -10.44 26.78 -38.00
C THR A 573 -9.69 27.70 -37.04
N LEU A 574 -8.48 27.33 -36.63
CA LEU A 574 -7.63 28.16 -35.76
C LEU A 574 -7.13 29.41 -36.48
N ASP A 575 -6.81 29.32 -37.76
CA ASP A 575 -6.41 30.48 -38.58
C ASP A 575 -7.51 31.52 -38.71
N PHE A 576 -8.77 31.08 -38.77
CA PHE A 576 -9.91 31.99 -38.73
C PHE A 576 -9.99 32.74 -37.39
N ILE A 577 -9.78 32.06 -36.27
CA ILE A 577 -9.79 32.71 -34.94
C ILE A 577 -8.65 33.72 -34.86
N ILE A 578 -7.43 33.33 -35.23
CA ILE A 578 -6.22 34.17 -35.16
C ILE A 578 -6.36 35.45 -36.02
N SER A 579 -7.07 35.37 -37.14
CA SER A 579 -7.28 36.51 -38.05
C SER A 579 -8.45 37.41 -37.65
N THR A 580 -9.22 37.07 -36.60
CA THR A 580 -10.36 37.88 -36.14
C THR A 580 -9.87 39.10 -35.33
N PRO A 581 -10.20 40.34 -35.73
CA PRO A 581 -9.75 41.55 -35.03
C PRO A 581 -10.38 41.71 -33.64
N ASP A 582 -9.70 42.45 -32.74
CA ASP A 582 -10.17 42.87 -31.40
C ASP A 582 -10.56 41.73 -30.43
N LEU A 583 -10.09 40.51 -30.69
CA LEU A 583 -10.23 39.39 -29.76
C LEU A 583 -9.49 39.63 -28.45
N PRO A 584 -10.01 39.16 -27.30
CA PRO A 584 -9.25 39.14 -26.06
C PRO A 584 -7.94 38.34 -26.24
N ASN A 585 -6.83 38.89 -25.75
CA ASN A 585 -5.50 38.27 -25.86
C ASN A 585 -5.51 36.82 -25.38
N ASP A 586 -6.22 36.50 -24.30
CA ASP A 586 -6.33 35.15 -23.75
C ASP A 586 -6.84 34.12 -24.78
N LEU A 587 -7.78 34.51 -25.63
CA LEU A 587 -8.37 33.61 -26.64
C LEU A 587 -7.47 33.48 -27.87
N ALA A 588 -6.82 34.58 -28.28
CA ALA A 588 -5.81 34.55 -29.33
C ALA A 588 -4.62 33.66 -28.93
N ILE A 589 -4.10 33.82 -27.72
CA ILE A 589 -3.01 33.01 -27.15
C ILE A 589 -3.38 31.52 -27.19
N GLN A 590 -4.60 31.16 -26.77
CA GLN A 590 -5.09 29.78 -26.84
C GLN A 590 -5.09 29.22 -28.27
N ALA A 591 -5.57 29.99 -29.25
CA ALA A 591 -5.60 29.56 -30.64
C ALA A 591 -4.19 29.34 -31.22
N TYR A 592 -3.26 30.26 -30.97
CA TYR A 592 -1.86 30.12 -31.37
C TYR A 592 -1.19 28.89 -30.74
N ARG A 593 -1.37 28.69 -29.43
CA ARG A 593 -0.80 27.53 -28.71
C ARG A 593 -1.32 26.21 -29.28
N LYS A 594 -2.64 26.10 -29.50
CA LYS A 594 -3.25 24.91 -30.11
C LYS A 594 -2.72 24.67 -31.52
N LYS A 595 -2.64 25.71 -32.35
CA LYS A 595 -2.11 25.61 -33.72
C LYS A 595 -0.68 25.07 -33.71
N ALA A 596 0.19 25.64 -32.88
CA ALA A 596 1.58 25.22 -32.78
C ALA A 596 1.73 23.77 -32.24
N ALA A 597 0.91 23.37 -31.26
CA ALA A 597 0.90 22.01 -30.75
C ALA A 597 0.49 20.99 -31.83
N ILE A 598 -0.56 21.28 -32.59
CA ILE A 598 -1.01 20.43 -33.71
C ILE A 598 0.09 20.30 -34.77
N LEU A 599 0.78 21.40 -35.12
CA LEU A 599 1.89 21.37 -36.08
C LEU A 599 3.10 20.56 -35.55
N SER A 600 3.43 20.72 -34.27
CA SER A 600 4.50 19.95 -33.61
C SER A 600 4.20 18.45 -33.60
N GLY A 601 2.95 18.04 -33.34
CA GLY A 601 2.53 16.64 -33.34
C GLY A 601 2.67 15.95 -34.70
N ALA A 602 2.49 16.70 -35.80
CA ALA A 602 2.76 16.22 -37.16
C ALA A 602 4.22 16.42 -37.62
N GLU A 603 5.13 16.68 -36.68
CA GLU A 603 6.55 16.93 -36.92
C GLU A 603 6.85 18.06 -37.92
N ARG A 604 5.92 19.03 -38.06
CA ARG A 604 6.08 20.27 -38.83
C ARG A 604 6.71 21.35 -37.97
N TYR A 605 7.85 21.02 -37.37
CA TYR A 605 8.49 21.81 -36.30
C TYR A 605 8.83 23.24 -36.70
N GLN A 606 9.20 23.50 -37.96
CA GLN A 606 9.46 24.86 -38.43
C GLN A 606 8.19 25.73 -38.39
N GLU A 607 7.06 25.21 -38.85
CA GLU A 607 5.81 25.97 -38.87
C GLU A 607 5.25 26.16 -37.45
N ALA A 608 5.46 25.19 -36.56
CA ALA A 608 5.18 25.34 -35.14
C ALA A 608 6.04 26.44 -34.49
N ALA A 609 7.34 26.47 -34.82
CA ALA A 609 8.25 27.55 -34.39
C ALA A 609 7.78 28.91 -34.90
N ASP A 610 7.45 29.03 -36.19
CA ASP A 610 6.97 30.28 -36.78
C ASP A 610 5.67 30.76 -36.10
N THR A 611 4.79 29.82 -35.72
CA THR A 611 3.54 30.10 -34.98
C THR A 611 3.83 30.63 -33.57
N TYR A 612 4.78 30.04 -32.83
CA TYR A 612 5.20 30.58 -31.52
C TYR A 612 5.92 31.92 -31.64
N ALA A 613 6.71 32.13 -32.68
CA ALA A 613 7.35 33.43 -32.93
C ALA A 613 6.31 34.54 -33.21
N ALA A 614 5.21 34.21 -33.89
CA ALA A 614 4.08 35.12 -34.04
C ALA A 614 3.37 35.39 -32.70
N LEU A 615 3.16 34.35 -31.89
CA LEU A 615 2.58 34.48 -30.54
C LEU A 615 3.42 35.38 -29.63
N SER A 616 4.76 35.29 -29.70
CA SER A 616 5.65 36.14 -28.89
C SER A 616 5.41 37.62 -29.08
N ARG A 617 4.92 38.06 -30.26
CA ARG A 617 4.60 39.48 -30.52
C ARG A 617 3.32 39.95 -29.83
N ILE A 618 2.41 39.02 -29.53
CA ILE A 618 1.13 39.29 -28.87
C ILE A 618 1.30 39.26 -27.34
N THR A 619 2.27 38.49 -26.86
CA THR A 619 2.53 38.29 -25.44
C THR A 619 3.58 39.24 -24.87
N GLU A 620 4.09 40.20 -25.66
CA GLU A 620 5.17 41.12 -25.26
C GLU A 620 4.88 41.90 -23.96
N GLU A 621 3.62 42.25 -23.70
CA GLU A 621 3.20 43.00 -22.51
C GLU A 621 3.17 42.14 -21.24
N ASN A 622 3.12 40.81 -21.35
CA ASN A 622 3.14 39.88 -20.23
C ASN A 622 4.44 39.07 -20.24
N GLN A 623 5.40 39.49 -19.42
CA GLN A 623 6.75 38.93 -19.39
C GLN A 623 6.78 37.41 -19.12
N ALA A 624 5.92 36.89 -18.26
CA ALA A 624 5.87 35.46 -17.95
C ALA A 624 5.38 34.64 -19.16
N GLU A 625 4.34 35.14 -19.84
CA GLU A 625 3.75 34.52 -21.02
C GLU A 625 4.67 34.59 -22.24
N LEU A 626 5.40 35.70 -22.39
CA LEU A 626 6.45 35.87 -23.39
C LEU A 626 7.57 34.83 -23.22
N GLU A 627 8.04 34.64 -21.99
CA GLU A 627 9.13 33.72 -21.70
C GLU A 627 8.72 32.26 -21.94
N GLY A 628 7.53 31.87 -21.50
CA GLY A 628 6.96 30.56 -21.83
C GLY A 628 6.84 30.32 -23.34
N THR A 629 6.43 31.34 -24.09
CA THR A 629 6.33 31.26 -25.56
C THR A 629 7.70 31.11 -26.23
N LYS A 630 8.71 31.86 -25.78
CA LYS A 630 10.09 31.75 -26.29
C LYS A 630 10.67 30.35 -26.03
N ASN A 631 10.43 29.79 -24.85
CA ASN A 631 10.87 28.45 -24.52
C ASN A 631 10.24 27.39 -25.44
N LEU A 632 8.94 27.53 -25.75
CA LEU A 632 8.27 26.65 -26.70
C LEU A 632 8.82 26.80 -28.13
N LEU A 633 9.09 28.02 -28.58
CA LEU A 633 9.76 28.30 -29.86
C LEU A 633 11.12 27.59 -29.94
N ILE A 634 11.99 27.80 -28.94
CA ILE A 634 13.32 27.18 -28.86
C ILE A 634 13.20 25.66 -28.95
N LEU A 635 12.27 25.07 -28.19
CA LEU A 635 12.04 23.63 -28.24
C LEU A 635 11.69 23.13 -29.64
N GLN A 636 10.83 23.83 -30.38
CA GLN A 636 10.50 23.41 -31.74
C GLN A 636 11.71 23.45 -32.67
N LEU A 637 12.59 24.45 -32.51
CA LEU A 637 13.82 24.54 -33.28
C LEU A 637 14.83 23.43 -32.91
N VAL A 638 14.92 23.06 -31.63
CA VAL A 638 15.70 21.88 -31.20
C VAL A 638 15.12 20.60 -31.80
N LYS A 639 13.80 20.37 -31.70
CA LYS A 639 13.13 19.19 -32.29
C LYS A 639 13.36 19.07 -33.79
N LYS A 640 13.31 20.20 -34.52
CA LYS A 640 13.68 20.26 -35.93
C LYS A 640 15.12 19.79 -36.18
N ALA A 641 16.09 20.32 -35.43
CA ALA A 641 17.49 19.93 -35.60
C ALA A 641 17.73 18.46 -35.23
N LEU A 642 17.04 17.93 -34.21
CA LEU A 642 17.10 16.52 -33.84
C LEU A 642 16.46 15.61 -34.91
N LYS A 643 15.41 16.08 -35.59
CA LYS A 643 14.85 15.40 -36.76
C LYS A 643 15.84 15.36 -37.93
N ASP A 644 16.50 16.48 -38.22
CA ASP A 644 17.58 16.55 -39.23
C ASP A 644 18.72 15.57 -38.88
N ARG A 645 19.10 15.49 -37.59
CA ARG A 645 20.08 14.51 -37.09
C ARG A 645 19.63 13.07 -37.35
N LYS A 646 18.36 12.72 -37.08
CA LYS A 646 17.81 11.37 -37.26
C LYS A 646 17.81 10.92 -38.72
N VAL A 647 17.60 11.84 -39.67
CA VAL A 647 17.62 11.53 -41.13
C VAL A 647 19.02 11.54 -41.74
N GLY A 648 20.08 11.69 -40.93
CA GLY A 648 21.48 11.60 -41.36
C GLY A 648 22.16 12.94 -41.66
N GLU A 649 21.46 14.06 -41.52
CA GLU A 649 21.99 15.42 -41.74
C GLU A 649 22.69 15.95 -40.47
N THR A 650 23.52 15.13 -39.83
CA THR A 650 24.13 15.38 -38.51
C THR A 650 24.96 16.67 -38.46
N ARG A 651 25.65 17.03 -39.55
CA ARG A 651 26.41 18.29 -39.62
C ARG A 651 25.52 19.53 -39.73
N ILE A 652 24.40 19.42 -40.46
CA ILE A 652 23.42 20.52 -40.57
C ILE A 652 22.76 20.73 -39.20
N ALA A 653 22.36 19.63 -38.53
CA ALA A 653 21.83 19.67 -37.18
C ALA A 653 22.79 20.37 -36.20
N ALA A 654 24.07 20.01 -36.21
CA ALA A 654 25.09 20.65 -35.37
C ALA A 654 25.22 22.16 -35.65
N LYS A 655 25.19 22.58 -36.92
CA LYS A 655 25.24 24.00 -37.30
C LYS A 655 23.99 24.76 -36.82
N SER A 656 22.81 24.19 -37.03
CA SER A 656 21.53 24.79 -36.60
C SER A 656 21.47 24.94 -35.08
N LEU A 657 21.90 23.92 -34.33
CA LEU A 657 21.96 23.96 -32.86
C LEU A 657 22.97 24.99 -32.36
N LYS A 658 24.13 25.11 -33.03
CA LYS A 658 25.12 26.15 -32.69
C LYS A 658 24.56 27.56 -32.88
N GLN A 659 23.87 27.80 -34.00
CA GLN A 659 23.19 29.08 -34.24
C GLN A 659 22.10 29.36 -33.21
N LEU A 660 21.38 28.33 -32.78
CA LEU A 660 20.36 28.44 -31.75
C LEU A 660 20.97 28.82 -30.39
N ILE A 661 22.11 28.21 -30.01
CA ILE A 661 22.87 28.57 -28.81
C ILE A 661 23.35 30.02 -28.87
N ASP A 662 23.84 30.47 -30.03
CA ASP A 662 24.31 31.86 -30.19
C ASP A 662 23.17 32.88 -30.02
N GLN A 663 21.93 32.49 -30.33
CA GLN A 663 20.74 33.31 -30.17
C GLN A 663 20.11 33.18 -28.77
N TYR A 664 20.16 32.00 -28.17
CA TYR A 664 19.54 31.64 -26.90
C TYR A 664 20.52 30.87 -26.01
N PRO A 665 21.52 31.54 -25.42
CA PRO A 665 22.59 30.89 -24.64
C PRO A 665 22.09 30.21 -23.36
N GLU A 666 20.88 30.57 -22.89
CA GLU A 666 20.25 29.95 -21.73
C GLU A 666 19.51 28.64 -22.07
N SER A 667 19.46 28.20 -23.35
CA SER A 667 18.76 26.97 -23.73
C SER A 667 19.59 25.72 -23.44
N VAL A 668 19.29 25.09 -22.31
CA VAL A 668 19.91 23.82 -21.89
C VAL A 668 19.72 22.72 -22.95
N GLU A 669 18.54 22.64 -23.56
CA GLU A 669 18.20 21.64 -24.57
C GLU A 669 19.05 21.80 -25.83
N ALA A 670 19.25 23.05 -26.29
CA ALA A 670 20.09 23.34 -27.45
C ALA A 670 21.55 22.95 -27.17
N HIS A 671 22.07 23.32 -25.99
CA HIS A 671 23.42 22.97 -25.53
C HIS A 671 23.63 21.46 -25.46
N ARG A 672 22.71 20.73 -24.83
CA ARG A 672 22.76 19.27 -24.71
C ARG A 672 22.69 18.58 -26.07
N ALA A 673 21.70 18.93 -26.90
CA ALA A 673 21.56 18.39 -28.24
C ALA A 673 22.81 18.64 -29.10
N TYR A 674 23.42 19.82 -28.97
CA TYR A 674 24.67 20.15 -29.67
C TYR A 674 25.83 19.26 -29.24
N ILE A 675 26.03 19.07 -27.92
CA ILE A 675 27.09 18.22 -27.37
C ILE A 675 26.92 16.78 -27.87
N GLU A 676 25.74 16.21 -27.70
CA GLU A 676 25.43 14.84 -28.15
C GLU A 676 25.67 14.69 -29.67
N THR A 677 25.25 15.68 -30.47
CA THR A 677 25.44 15.66 -31.92
C THR A 677 26.92 15.74 -32.31
N LYS A 678 27.74 16.53 -31.59
CA LYS A 678 29.20 16.60 -31.81
C LYS A 678 29.91 15.33 -31.39
N VAL A 679 29.47 14.67 -30.30
CA VAL A 679 29.96 13.35 -29.89
C VAL A 679 29.66 12.30 -30.95
N MET A 680 28.46 12.30 -31.54
CA MET A 680 28.14 11.41 -32.68
C MET A 680 29.04 11.64 -33.90
N LEU A 681 29.48 12.88 -34.13
CA LEU A 681 30.45 13.23 -35.19
C LEU A 681 31.90 12.86 -34.84
N LYS A 682 32.16 12.34 -33.62
CA LYS A 682 33.49 12.05 -33.07
C LYS A 682 34.37 13.28 -32.81
N ASP A 683 33.74 14.45 -32.63
CA ASP A 683 34.41 15.72 -32.37
C ASP A 683 34.46 16.07 -30.86
N THR A 684 34.61 15.06 -30.00
CA THR A 684 34.50 15.20 -28.52
C THR A 684 35.52 16.20 -27.95
N SER A 685 36.77 16.19 -28.42
CA SER A 685 37.80 17.10 -27.91
C SER A 685 37.56 18.56 -28.29
N GLU A 686 36.99 18.81 -29.48
CA GLU A 686 36.65 20.15 -29.94
C GLU A 686 35.54 20.76 -29.06
N VAL A 687 34.48 20.00 -28.79
CA VAL A 687 33.36 20.48 -27.97
C VAL A 687 33.78 20.67 -26.51
N GLN A 688 34.63 19.80 -25.96
CA GLN A 688 35.21 19.97 -24.62
C GLN A 688 36.04 21.24 -24.48
N ALA A 689 36.90 21.52 -25.47
CA ALA A 689 37.70 22.74 -25.50
C ALA A 689 36.81 23.99 -25.60
N TRP A 690 35.79 23.95 -26.45
CA TRP A 690 34.86 25.06 -26.65
C TRP A 690 34.08 25.42 -25.37
N TYR A 691 33.48 24.44 -24.68
CA TYR A 691 32.77 24.72 -23.42
C TYR A 691 33.71 25.15 -22.28
N THR A 692 34.96 24.68 -22.30
CA THR A 692 35.96 25.15 -21.34
C THR A 692 36.28 26.63 -21.55
N ASP A 693 36.43 27.06 -22.81
CA ASP A 693 36.63 28.47 -23.14
C ASP A 693 35.40 29.34 -22.80
N LEU A 694 34.19 28.84 -23.05
CA LEU A 694 32.94 29.51 -22.67
C LEU A 694 32.85 29.73 -21.15
N VAL A 695 33.17 28.72 -20.33
CA VAL A 695 33.16 28.85 -18.87
C VAL A 695 34.27 29.76 -18.37
N ASN A 696 35.45 29.76 -19.01
CA ASN A 696 36.53 30.67 -18.65
C ASN A 696 36.17 32.13 -18.92
N THR A 697 35.45 32.39 -20.00
CA THR A 697 34.99 33.74 -20.38
C THR A 697 33.73 34.18 -19.64
N HIS A 698 32.87 33.24 -19.24
CA HIS A 698 31.59 33.49 -18.56
C HIS A 698 31.42 32.58 -17.33
N PRO A 699 32.22 32.78 -16.26
CA PRO A 699 32.31 31.85 -15.14
C PRO A 699 31.05 31.76 -14.28
N ASP A 700 30.09 32.68 -14.43
CA ASP A 700 28.83 32.71 -13.69
C ASP A 700 27.63 32.15 -14.47
N HIS A 701 27.80 31.79 -15.75
CA HIS A 701 26.72 31.28 -16.58
C HIS A 701 26.44 29.79 -16.27
N ALA A 702 25.26 29.51 -15.72
CA ALA A 702 24.91 28.17 -15.22
C ALA A 702 24.86 27.11 -16.34
N VAL A 703 24.22 27.43 -17.48
CA VAL A 703 24.09 26.53 -18.63
C VAL A 703 25.44 26.18 -19.26
N TYR A 704 26.38 27.13 -19.35
CA TYR A 704 27.73 26.83 -19.85
C TYR A 704 28.52 25.92 -18.91
N GLN A 705 28.38 26.08 -17.60
CA GLN A 705 28.98 25.17 -16.62
C GLN A 705 28.39 23.76 -16.72
N TYR A 706 27.06 23.65 -16.89
CA TYR A 706 26.41 22.38 -17.17
C TYR A 706 26.93 21.77 -18.50
N GLY A 707 27.00 22.55 -19.56
CA GLY A 707 27.50 22.12 -20.86
C GLY A 707 28.95 21.64 -20.81
N GLN A 708 29.81 22.30 -20.02
CA GLN A 708 31.16 21.82 -19.74
C GLN A 708 31.13 20.46 -19.01
N ALA A 709 30.32 20.32 -17.96
CA ALA A 709 30.22 19.07 -17.22
C ALA A 709 29.77 17.91 -18.11
N LEU A 710 28.75 18.13 -18.94
CA LEU A 710 28.24 17.14 -19.90
C LEU A 710 29.26 16.82 -21.00
N ALA A 711 29.97 17.81 -21.54
CA ALA A 711 31.03 17.54 -22.52
C ALA A 711 32.17 16.69 -21.91
N MET A 712 32.51 16.93 -20.64
CA MET A 712 33.52 16.16 -19.91
C MET A 712 33.05 14.73 -19.56
N SER A 713 31.74 14.49 -19.41
CA SER A 713 31.21 13.14 -19.13
C SER A 713 31.35 12.18 -20.32
N TYR A 714 31.55 12.69 -21.54
CA TYR A 714 31.81 11.89 -22.74
C TYR A 714 33.30 11.54 -22.96
N ALA A 715 34.20 11.85 -22.00
CA ALA A 715 35.58 11.35 -22.07
C ALA A 715 35.63 9.83 -21.82
N GLU A 716 36.61 9.14 -22.42
CA GLU A 716 36.79 7.70 -22.27
C GLU A 716 38.14 7.36 -21.59
N PRO A 717 38.17 6.99 -20.29
CA PRO A 717 37.07 7.04 -19.31
C PRO A 717 36.83 8.46 -18.77
N PRO A 718 35.64 8.75 -18.21
CA PRO A 718 35.32 10.06 -17.67
C PRO A 718 35.93 10.28 -16.28
N ASP A 719 36.37 11.52 -15.99
CA ASP A 719 36.74 11.95 -14.63
C ASP A 719 35.47 12.26 -13.81
N LEU A 720 34.89 11.22 -13.21
CA LEU A 720 33.63 11.32 -12.45
C LEU A 720 33.68 12.34 -11.30
N PRO A 721 34.75 12.40 -10.46
CA PRO A 721 34.88 13.45 -9.44
C PRO A 721 34.86 14.88 -10.01
N LEU A 722 35.50 15.11 -11.17
CA LEU A 722 35.46 16.41 -11.84
C LEU A 722 34.04 16.70 -12.35
N VAL A 723 33.41 15.76 -13.04
CA VAL A 723 32.04 15.91 -13.57
C VAL A 723 31.05 16.24 -12.45
N ILE A 724 31.06 15.49 -11.34
CA ILE A 724 30.19 15.73 -10.18
C ILE A 724 30.42 17.14 -9.61
N ARG A 725 31.68 17.59 -9.51
CA ARG A 725 32.01 18.94 -9.03
C ARG A 725 31.47 20.02 -9.95
N LEU A 726 31.61 19.86 -11.26
CA LEU A 726 31.11 20.81 -12.25
C LEU A 726 29.58 20.87 -12.25
N LEU A 727 28.90 19.72 -12.15
CA LEU A 727 27.44 19.64 -12.05
C LEU A 727 26.93 20.34 -10.78
N LYS A 728 27.53 20.09 -9.61
CA LYS A 728 27.16 20.78 -8.37
C LYS A 728 27.38 22.29 -8.44
N ARG A 729 28.45 22.73 -9.14
CA ARG A 729 28.71 24.15 -9.38
C ARG A 729 27.62 24.77 -10.25
N ALA A 730 27.23 24.11 -11.33
CA ALA A 730 26.14 24.56 -12.21
C ALA A 730 24.81 24.66 -11.44
N MET A 731 24.49 23.63 -10.64
CA MET A 731 23.29 23.59 -9.78
C MET A 731 23.26 24.72 -8.73
N THR A 732 24.43 25.10 -8.20
CA THR A 732 24.51 26.23 -7.24
C THR A 732 24.20 27.57 -7.92
N LYS A 733 24.46 27.69 -9.22
CA LYS A 733 24.19 28.90 -9.99
C LYS A 733 22.73 28.99 -10.43
N ASP A 734 22.15 27.86 -10.82
CA ASP A 734 20.74 27.76 -11.14
C ASP A 734 20.17 26.40 -10.68
N PRO A 735 19.44 26.38 -9.55
CA PRO A 735 18.78 25.18 -9.04
C PRO A 735 17.65 24.66 -9.93
N ALA A 736 17.14 25.46 -10.89
CA ALA A 736 16.03 25.07 -11.76
C ALA A 736 16.47 24.21 -12.96
N LEU A 737 17.76 23.91 -13.12
CA LEU A 737 18.30 23.12 -14.22
C LEU A 737 18.06 21.61 -14.06
N GLY A 738 16.89 21.12 -14.47
CA GLY A 738 16.50 19.70 -14.33
C GLY A 738 17.47 18.68 -14.95
N TYR A 739 18.09 19.00 -16.08
CA TYR A 739 19.06 18.12 -16.75
C TYR A 739 20.36 17.89 -15.96
N VAL A 740 20.68 18.76 -15.00
CA VAL A 740 21.83 18.59 -14.10
C VAL A 740 21.62 17.35 -13.23
N HIS A 741 20.42 17.20 -12.65
CA HIS A 741 20.06 16.06 -11.81
C HIS A 741 20.12 14.74 -12.58
N GLN A 742 19.63 14.71 -13.83
CA GLN A 742 19.75 13.51 -14.67
C GLN A 742 21.21 13.10 -14.90
N THR A 743 22.08 14.06 -15.17
CA THR A 743 23.51 13.80 -15.44
C THR A 743 24.26 13.44 -14.15
N LEU A 744 23.85 14.02 -13.02
CA LEU A 744 24.41 13.76 -11.70
C LEU A 744 24.03 12.35 -11.21
N GLY A 745 22.79 11.92 -11.44
CA GLY A 745 22.35 10.55 -11.19
C GLY A 745 23.19 9.53 -11.94
N TRP A 746 23.44 9.76 -13.23
CA TRP A 746 24.33 8.92 -14.02
C TRP A 746 25.76 8.89 -13.47
N ALA A 747 26.31 10.05 -13.09
CA ALA A 747 27.66 10.14 -12.56
C ALA A 747 27.82 9.37 -11.24
N TYR A 748 26.82 9.43 -10.34
CA TYR A 748 26.82 8.65 -9.10
C TYR A 748 26.69 7.15 -9.38
N GLU A 749 25.79 6.75 -10.27
CA GLU A 749 25.64 5.35 -10.69
C GLU A 749 26.95 4.78 -11.24
N GLN A 750 27.64 5.52 -12.12
CA GLN A 750 28.95 5.11 -12.65
C GLN A 750 30.04 5.10 -11.57
N THR A 751 29.96 6.00 -10.58
CA THR A 751 30.92 6.06 -9.48
C THR A 751 30.84 4.80 -8.62
N GLU A 752 29.63 4.34 -8.27
CA GLU A 752 29.47 3.07 -7.55
C GLU A 752 29.99 1.90 -8.37
N ARG A 753 29.58 1.81 -9.64
CA ARG A 753 29.95 0.70 -10.55
C ARG A 753 31.45 0.56 -10.74
N THR A 754 32.18 1.68 -10.83
CA THR A 754 33.63 1.66 -11.09
C THR A 754 34.48 1.59 -9.82
N SER A 755 34.01 2.15 -8.70
CA SER A 755 34.78 2.20 -7.45
C SER A 755 34.43 1.09 -6.45
N GLY A 756 33.25 0.47 -6.57
CA GLY A 756 32.72 -0.52 -5.62
C GLY A 756 32.31 0.07 -4.27
N LYS A 757 32.37 1.40 -4.08
CA LYS A 757 31.92 2.07 -2.85
C LYS A 757 30.40 2.20 -2.85
N LYS A 758 29.76 1.67 -1.80
CA LYS A 758 28.30 1.74 -1.60
C LYS A 758 27.82 3.13 -1.20
N GLY A 759 26.56 3.44 -1.49
CA GLY A 759 25.89 4.68 -1.09
C GLY A 759 25.68 5.69 -2.22
N PHE A 760 26.27 5.45 -3.40
CA PHE A 760 26.12 6.32 -4.57
C PHE A 760 24.90 5.95 -5.42
N LEU A 761 24.44 4.70 -5.40
CA LEU A 761 23.18 4.30 -6.06
C LEU A 761 21.96 4.96 -5.40
N GLU A 762 21.95 5.13 -4.09
CA GLU A 762 20.91 5.88 -3.37
C GLU A 762 20.94 7.36 -3.73
N GLN A 763 22.13 7.94 -3.90
CA GLN A 763 22.26 9.30 -4.45
C GLN A 763 21.76 9.36 -5.89
N ALA A 764 22.09 8.37 -6.72
CA ALA A 764 21.64 8.32 -8.10
C ALA A 764 20.12 8.25 -8.20
N GLU A 765 19.48 7.43 -7.36
CA GLU A 765 18.02 7.34 -7.25
C GLU A 765 17.38 8.68 -6.90
N GLN A 766 17.93 9.38 -5.90
CA GLN A 766 17.43 10.69 -5.50
C GLN A 766 17.51 11.69 -6.66
N GLU A 767 18.65 11.77 -7.34
CA GLU A 767 18.88 12.71 -8.45
C GLU A 767 17.99 12.39 -9.66
N TYR A 768 17.84 11.11 -10.04
CA TYR A 768 16.97 10.72 -11.14
C TYR A 768 15.49 11.03 -10.86
N ARG A 769 15.06 10.94 -9.61
CA ARG A 769 13.68 11.28 -9.25
C ARG A 769 13.43 12.78 -9.24
N ILE A 770 14.39 13.58 -8.76
CA ILE A 770 14.32 15.04 -8.92
C ILE A 770 14.22 15.39 -10.41
N ALA A 771 15.05 14.78 -11.26
CA ALA A 771 15.00 15.00 -12.71
C ALA A 771 13.65 14.59 -13.33
N LEU A 772 13.06 13.48 -12.88
CA LEU A 772 11.75 12.99 -13.36
C LEU A 772 10.63 13.98 -13.04
N GLU A 773 10.66 14.55 -11.84
CA GLU A 773 9.62 15.46 -11.38
C GLU A 773 9.79 16.89 -11.90
N MET A 774 11.02 17.28 -12.25
CA MET A 774 11.29 18.51 -13.00
C MET A 774 10.97 18.38 -14.49
N ASN A 775 10.70 17.16 -14.99
CA ASN A 775 10.40 16.93 -16.40
C ASN A 775 8.92 17.18 -16.69
N ASP A 776 8.64 17.98 -17.71
CA ASP A 776 7.30 18.12 -18.28
C ASP A 776 7.09 16.98 -19.30
N ALA A 777 6.31 15.97 -18.87
CA ALA A 777 5.95 14.77 -19.63
C ALA A 777 5.38 15.06 -21.03
N ASP A 778 4.48 16.04 -21.11
CA ASP A 778 3.81 16.42 -22.36
C ASP A 778 4.80 17.07 -23.33
N ARG A 779 5.80 17.76 -22.78
CA ARG A 779 6.81 18.49 -23.55
C ARG A 779 8.00 17.61 -23.96
N PHE A 780 8.44 16.74 -23.05
CA PHE A 780 9.64 15.90 -23.14
C PHE A 780 9.39 14.43 -22.75
N PRO A 781 8.56 13.71 -23.52
CA PRO A 781 8.23 12.31 -23.23
C PRO A 781 9.44 11.37 -23.33
N ASP A 782 10.39 11.66 -24.21
CA ASP A 782 11.61 10.85 -24.37
C ASP A 782 12.51 10.91 -23.13
N VAL A 783 12.59 12.08 -22.49
CA VAL A 783 13.40 12.28 -21.28
C VAL A 783 12.79 11.51 -20.10
N GLU A 784 11.47 11.56 -19.96
CA GLU A 784 10.74 10.78 -18.96
C GLU A 784 10.95 9.27 -19.15
N SER A 785 10.77 8.76 -20.37
CA SER A 785 11.01 7.35 -20.69
C SER A 785 12.41 6.91 -20.28
N GLN A 786 13.43 7.74 -20.51
CA GLN A 786 14.81 7.46 -20.12
C GLN A 786 15.01 7.53 -18.59
N LEU A 787 14.36 8.46 -17.89
CA LEU A 787 14.44 8.58 -16.44
C LEU A 787 13.79 7.40 -15.73
N LEU A 788 12.63 6.93 -16.21
CA LEU A 788 11.99 5.70 -15.72
C LEU A 788 12.88 4.47 -15.94
N LEU A 789 13.54 4.37 -17.11
CA LEU A 789 14.52 3.32 -17.38
C LEU A 789 15.71 3.39 -16.42
N ASN A 790 16.28 4.58 -16.20
CA ASN A 790 17.39 4.78 -15.28
C ASN A 790 17.01 4.42 -13.84
N LEU A 791 15.80 4.79 -13.40
CA LEU A 791 15.28 4.43 -12.08
C LEU A 791 15.08 2.93 -11.93
N GLY A 792 14.45 2.29 -12.92
CA GLY A 792 14.30 0.83 -12.95
C GLY A 792 15.66 0.12 -12.84
N ASN A 793 16.67 0.61 -13.58
CA ASN A 793 18.03 0.06 -13.52
C ASN A 793 18.70 0.30 -12.15
N THR A 794 18.49 1.48 -11.55
CA THR A 794 19.06 1.85 -10.25
C THR A 794 18.47 0.99 -9.13
N TYR A 795 17.15 0.83 -9.08
CA TYR A 795 16.50 -0.05 -8.10
C TYR A 795 16.84 -1.52 -8.31
N LEU A 796 17.02 -1.96 -9.56
CA LEU A 796 17.50 -3.31 -9.85
C LEU A 796 18.91 -3.53 -9.27
N ALA A 797 19.81 -2.55 -9.42
CA ALA A 797 21.16 -2.60 -8.83
C ALA A 797 21.14 -2.58 -7.29
N LEU A 798 20.18 -1.85 -6.69
CA LEU A 798 19.93 -1.84 -5.24
C LEU A 798 19.26 -3.12 -4.72
N SER A 799 18.98 -4.11 -5.59
CA SER A 799 18.21 -5.32 -5.26
C SER A 799 16.79 -5.05 -4.74
N ASN A 800 16.23 -3.88 -5.05
CA ASN A 800 14.85 -3.54 -4.76
C ASN A 800 13.97 -3.87 -5.98
N PHE A 801 13.70 -5.16 -6.16
CA PHE A 801 13.06 -5.68 -7.37
C PHE A 801 11.62 -5.18 -7.57
N ARG A 802 10.90 -4.86 -6.49
CA ARG A 802 9.51 -4.38 -6.53
C ARG A 802 9.43 -2.98 -7.15
N GLU A 803 10.32 -2.08 -6.74
CA GLU A 803 10.40 -0.73 -7.32
C GLU A 803 10.97 -0.76 -8.74
N ALA A 804 11.97 -1.60 -9.00
CA ALA A 804 12.49 -1.80 -10.36
C ALA A 804 11.37 -2.23 -11.32
N TYR A 805 10.56 -3.22 -10.93
CA TYR A 805 9.38 -3.66 -11.66
C TYR A 805 8.39 -2.51 -11.92
N ARG A 806 8.07 -1.72 -10.89
CA ARG A 806 7.13 -0.60 -11.00
C ARG A 806 7.55 0.41 -12.06
N TYR A 807 8.81 0.85 -12.03
CA TYR A 807 9.33 1.82 -12.99
C TYR A 807 9.40 1.26 -14.42
N TYR A 808 9.81 0.00 -14.58
CA TYR A 808 9.82 -0.63 -15.89
C TYR A 808 8.42 -0.80 -16.48
N ARG A 809 7.44 -1.17 -15.65
CA ARG A 809 6.04 -1.30 -16.04
C ARG A 809 5.42 0.04 -16.40
N GLN A 810 5.66 1.08 -15.58
CA GLN A 810 5.20 2.44 -15.88
C GLN A 810 5.73 2.91 -17.24
N ARG A 811 7.02 2.68 -17.53
CA ARG A 811 7.60 3.00 -18.84
C ARG A 811 6.89 2.24 -19.97
N ASP A 812 6.63 0.95 -19.80
CA ASP A 812 6.01 0.10 -20.83
C ASP A 812 4.56 0.48 -21.13
N GLU A 813 3.82 0.94 -20.12
CA GLU A 813 2.42 1.37 -20.25
C GLU A 813 2.30 2.75 -20.91
N GLN A 814 3.26 3.65 -20.70
CA GLN A 814 3.20 5.04 -21.13
C GLN A 814 3.91 5.32 -22.46
N PHE A 815 4.94 4.54 -22.82
CA PHE A 815 5.83 4.86 -23.93
C PHE A 815 5.95 3.72 -24.93
N THR A 816 6.14 4.09 -26.20
CA THR A 816 6.40 3.10 -27.25
C THR A 816 7.86 2.59 -27.19
N PRO A 817 8.10 1.33 -27.58
CA PRO A 817 9.46 0.77 -27.62
C PRO A 817 10.39 1.60 -28.50
N THR A 818 11.63 1.81 -28.06
CA THR A 818 12.62 2.57 -28.84
C THR A 818 13.08 1.79 -30.06
N ASP A 819 13.37 2.49 -31.16
CA ASP A 819 14.00 1.92 -32.36
C ASP A 819 15.42 1.37 -32.09
N GLU A 820 16.08 1.81 -31.00
CA GLU A 820 17.38 1.31 -30.57
C GLU A 820 17.30 -0.14 -30.06
N THR A 821 17.87 -1.06 -30.84
CA THR A 821 17.75 -2.50 -30.60
C THR A 821 18.43 -2.99 -29.34
N ILE A 822 19.60 -2.44 -28.98
CA ILE A 822 20.39 -2.89 -27.82
C ILE A 822 19.81 -2.36 -26.50
N THR A 823 19.49 -1.06 -26.44
CA THR A 823 18.90 -0.42 -25.25
C THR A 823 17.59 -1.11 -24.87
N GLU A 824 16.73 -1.32 -25.86
CA GLU A 824 15.45 -2.00 -25.65
C GLU A 824 15.63 -3.48 -25.27
N LEU A 825 16.63 -4.18 -25.83
CA LEU A 825 16.95 -5.56 -25.43
C LEU A 825 17.35 -5.65 -23.95
N LEU A 826 18.25 -4.78 -23.49
CA LEU A 826 18.72 -4.78 -22.11
C LEU A 826 17.61 -4.40 -21.14
N TYR A 827 16.80 -3.41 -21.49
CA TYR A 827 15.59 -3.04 -20.76
C TYR A 827 14.65 -4.24 -20.59
N ARG A 828 14.30 -4.95 -21.68
CA ARG A 828 13.39 -6.11 -21.62
C ARG A 828 13.95 -7.24 -20.77
N LYS A 829 15.26 -7.50 -20.85
CA LYS A 829 15.94 -8.48 -19.99
C LYS A 829 15.83 -8.09 -18.51
N ASN A 830 16.16 -6.83 -18.19
CA ASN A 830 16.15 -6.32 -16.82
C ASN A 830 14.72 -6.24 -16.25
N TYR A 831 13.73 -5.90 -17.07
CA TYR A 831 12.33 -5.92 -16.69
C TYR A 831 11.89 -7.36 -16.38
N GLY A 832 12.22 -8.33 -17.25
CA GLY A 832 11.95 -9.74 -16.96
C GLY A 832 12.53 -10.20 -15.62
N GLU A 833 13.76 -9.78 -15.32
CA GLU A 833 14.42 -10.10 -14.04
C GLU A 833 13.73 -9.46 -12.84
N ALA A 834 13.43 -8.16 -12.91
CA ALA A 834 12.71 -7.46 -11.87
C ALA A 834 11.33 -8.09 -11.61
N SER A 835 10.59 -8.41 -12.69
CA SER A 835 9.28 -9.09 -12.61
C SER A 835 9.37 -10.45 -11.93
N PHE A 836 10.34 -11.28 -12.34
CA PHE A 836 10.54 -12.61 -11.73
C PHE A 836 10.83 -12.48 -10.22
N LYS A 837 11.72 -11.57 -9.84
CA LYS A 837 12.09 -11.35 -8.43
C LYS A 837 11.02 -10.67 -7.59
N ALA A 838 10.13 -9.92 -8.22
CA ALA A 838 8.96 -9.34 -7.57
C ALA A 838 7.77 -10.31 -7.46
N GLY A 839 7.90 -11.56 -7.90
CA GLY A 839 6.84 -12.57 -7.88
C GLY A 839 5.78 -12.41 -8.99
N ARG A 840 6.12 -11.67 -10.06
CA ARG A 840 5.30 -11.47 -11.28
C ARG A 840 5.82 -12.37 -12.41
N THR A 841 5.78 -13.68 -12.16
CA THR A 841 6.45 -14.67 -13.00
C THR A 841 5.83 -14.78 -14.40
N ASP A 842 4.52 -14.58 -14.52
CA ASP A 842 3.78 -14.48 -15.79
C ASP A 842 4.28 -13.33 -16.68
N GLU A 843 4.42 -12.12 -16.13
CA GLU A 843 4.99 -10.98 -16.87
C GLU A 843 6.46 -11.22 -17.23
N SER A 844 7.24 -11.86 -16.35
CA SER A 844 8.66 -12.13 -16.62
C SER A 844 8.89 -12.94 -17.90
N GLN A 845 8.02 -13.92 -18.19
CA GLN A 845 8.11 -14.75 -19.39
C GLN A 845 7.93 -13.93 -20.67
N VAL A 846 6.95 -13.01 -20.66
CA VAL A 846 6.67 -12.12 -21.79
C VAL A 846 7.90 -11.26 -22.07
N GLN A 847 8.46 -10.63 -21.02
CA GLN A 847 9.60 -9.73 -21.18
C GLN A 847 10.87 -10.47 -21.64
N TYR A 848 11.16 -11.67 -21.13
CA TYR A 848 12.27 -12.49 -21.64
C TYR A 848 12.08 -12.91 -23.09
N GLN A 849 10.86 -13.26 -23.49
CA GLN A 849 10.57 -13.60 -24.88
C GLN A 849 10.75 -12.38 -25.81
N LEU A 850 10.34 -11.19 -25.37
CA LEU A 850 10.57 -9.94 -26.10
C LEU A 850 12.07 -9.60 -26.21
N ALA A 851 12.84 -9.82 -25.14
CA ALA A 851 14.28 -9.67 -25.16
C ALA A 851 14.93 -10.65 -26.16
N LEU A 852 14.58 -11.94 -26.10
CA LEU A 852 15.16 -12.99 -26.94
C LEU A 852 14.95 -12.73 -28.44
N ARG A 853 13.77 -12.19 -28.83
CA ARG A 853 13.48 -11.82 -30.23
C ARG A 853 14.39 -10.72 -30.78
N LYS A 854 15.00 -9.91 -29.91
CA LYS A 854 15.93 -8.83 -30.29
C LYS A 854 17.40 -9.26 -30.24
N VAL A 855 17.72 -10.43 -29.68
CA VAL A 855 19.11 -10.91 -29.59
C VAL A 855 19.61 -11.29 -30.98
N SER A 856 20.82 -10.87 -31.32
CA SER A 856 21.40 -11.23 -32.62
C SER A 856 21.80 -12.72 -32.66
N PRO A 857 21.67 -13.43 -33.80
CA PRO A 857 21.95 -14.87 -33.89
C PRO A 857 23.37 -15.28 -33.48
N ASP A 858 24.34 -14.38 -33.55
CA ASP A 858 25.75 -14.55 -33.18
C ASP A 858 26.01 -14.41 -31.67
N GLN A 859 25.09 -13.83 -30.90
CA GLN A 859 25.23 -13.62 -29.45
C GLN A 859 24.79 -14.84 -28.63
N LEU A 860 25.40 -16.00 -28.89
CA LEU A 860 25.00 -17.30 -28.31
C LEU A 860 25.02 -17.32 -26.77
N THR A 861 25.96 -16.62 -26.12
CA THR A 861 26.02 -16.54 -24.65
C THR A 861 24.81 -15.82 -24.05
N LEU A 862 24.37 -14.73 -24.69
CA LEU A 862 23.22 -13.96 -24.21
C LEU A 862 21.90 -14.71 -24.48
N GLN A 863 21.81 -15.44 -25.59
CA GLN A 863 20.68 -16.33 -25.86
C GLN A 863 20.57 -17.41 -24.79
N ALA A 864 21.69 -18.05 -24.43
CA ALA A 864 21.74 -19.05 -23.36
C ALA A 864 21.27 -18.48 -22.02
N GLU A 865 21.78 -17.29 -21.63
CA GLU A 865 21.39 -16.61 -20.38
C GLU A 865 19.87 -16.33 -20.33
N ILE A 866 19.28 -15.79 -21.40
CA ILE A 866 17.85 -15.46 -21.42
C ILE A 866 16.98 -16.72 -21.39
N LEU A 867 17.38 -17.78 -22.11
CA LEU A 867 16.70 -19.07 -22.07
C LEU A 867 16.76 -19.69 -20.67
N GLU A 868 17.89 -19.59 -19.97
CA GLU A 868 18.02 -20.03 -18.58
C GLU A 868 17.02 -19.32 -17.66
N ARG A 869 16.94 -17.99 -17.73
CA ARG A 869 15.99 -17.19 -16.93
C ARG A 869 14.54 -17.54 -17.26
N MET A 870 14.21 -17.68 -18.54
CA MET A 870 12.87 -18.05 -18.99
C MET A 870 12.48 -19.48 -18.54
N GLY A 871 13.44 -20.42 -18.53
CA GLY A 871 13.25 -21.77 -18.00
C GLY A 871 12.91 -21.78 -16.52
N LEU A 872 13.57 -20.93 -15.72
CA LEU A 872 13.24 -20.74 -14.30
C LEU A 872 11.83 -20.16 -14.12
N SER A 873 11.45 -19.18 -14.93
CA SER A 873 10.08 -18.65 -14.90
C SER A 873 9.03 -19.70 -15.26
N HIS A 874 9.29 -20.59 -16.21
CA HIS A 874 8.37 -21.70 -16.52
C HIS A 874 8.25 -22.71 -15.38
N GLN A 875 9.38 -23.02 -14.72
CA GLN A 875 9.41 -23.93 -13.58
C GLN A 875 8.58 -23.39 -12.40
N ASP A 876 8.73 -22.10 -12.09
CA ASP A 876 8.08 -21.44 -10.93
C ASP A 876 6.54 -21.42 -11.04
N ILE A 877 5.99 -21.25 -12.25
CA ILE A 877 4.53 -21.33 -12.48
C ILE A 877 4.02 -22.76 -12.73
N GLY A 878 4.87 -23.79 -12.55
CA GLY A 878 4.50 -25.19 -12.72
C GLY A 878 4.37 -25.68 -14.18
N GLN A 879 4.87 -24.93 -15.16
CA GLN A 879 4.90 -25.33 -16.58
C GLN A 879 6.11 -26.23 -16.89
N TYR A 880 6.19 -27.37 -16.21
CA TYR A 880 7.39 -28.23 -16.21
C TYR A 880 7.82 -28.72 -17.60
N ALA A 881 6.89 -29.05 -18.50
CA ALA A 881 7.21 -29.48 -19.87
C ALA A 881 7.93 -28.37 -20.68
N LYS A 882 7.47 -27.13 -20.58
CA LYS A 882 8.11 -25.97 -21.23
C LYS A 882 9.44 -25.61 -20.58
N ALA A 883 9.55 -25.76 -19.25
CA ALA A 883 10.81 -25.57 -18.54
C ALA A 883 11.86 -26.57 -19.05
N ILE A 884 11.51 -27.85 -19.23
CA ILE A 884 12.40 -28.88 -19.80
C ILE A 884 12.85 -28.50 -21.21
N GLU A 885 11.92 -28.10 -22.08
CA GLU A 885 12.25 -27.66 -23.45
C GLU A 885 13.23 -26.48 -23.43
N THR A 886 12.93 -25.46 -22.64
CA THR A 886 13.72 -24.22 -22.56
C THR A 886 15.11 -24.47 -21.98
N PHE A 887 15.22 -25.22 -20.89
CA PHE A 887 16.52 -25.60 -20.32
C PHE A 887 17.32 -26.51 -21.27
N SER A 888 16.67 -27.35 -22.07
CA SER A 888 17.35 -28.17 -23.08
C SER A 888 17.95 -27.33 -24.20
N GLN A 889 17.27 -26.27 -24.62
CA GLN A 889 17.81 -25.28 -25.58
C GLN A 889 19.02 -24.55 -24.99
N ALA A 890 18.91 -24.05 -23.75
CA ALA A 890 20.03 -23.42 -23.05
C ALA A 890 21.24 -24.37 -22.90
N LEU A 891 20.98 -25.65 -22.59
CA LEU A 891 22.01 -26.68 -22.47
C LEU A 891 22.75 -26.94 -23.78
N ALA A 892 22.03 -26.98 -24.90
CA ALA A 892 22.64 -27.15 -26.22
C ALA A 892 23.59 -26.00 -26.55
N LEU A 893 23.19 -24.75 -26.26
CA LEU A 893 24.02 -23.56 -26.45
C LEU A 893 25.25 -23.57 -25.52
N ASN A 894 25.08 -23.88 -24.23
CA ASN A 894 26.17 -23.94 -23.27
C ASN A 894 27.22 -25.01 -23.66
N ARG A 895 26.79 -26.17 -24.20
CA ARG A 895 27.68 -27.20 -24.76
C ARG A 895 28.47 -26.68 -25.97
N GLN A 896 27.81 -25.95 -26.88
CA GLN A 896 28.48 -25.34 -28.03
C GLN A 896 29.51 -24.29 -27.60
N LEU A 897 29.23 -23.54 -26.52
CA LEU A 897 30.10 -22.51 -25.96
C LEU A 897 31.24 -23.07 -25.09
N GLY A 898 31.22 -24.37 -24.75
CA GLY A 898 32.18 -24.97 -23.82
C GLY A 898 32.02 -24.50 -22.36
N GLN A 899 30.84 -24.00 -21.99
CA GLN A 899 30.52 -23.53 -20.64
C GLN A 899 30.13 -24.71 -19.73
N GLU A 900 31.10 -25.58 -19.45
CA GLU A 900 30.91 -26.83 -18.67
C GLU A 900 30.35 -26.59 -17.27
N GLU A 901 30.60 -25.42 -16.66
CA GLU A 901 30.11 -25.06 -15.32
C GLU A 901 28.56 -24.97 -15.27
N ASN A 902 27.91 -24.58 -16.37
CA ASN A 902 26.46 -24.45 -16.45
C ASN A 902 25.74 -25.78 -16.77
N ILE A 903 26.47 -26.78 -17.29
CA ILE A 903 25.90 -28.07 -17.68
C ILE A 903 25.31 -28.79 -16.46
N THR A 904 26.01 -28.79 -15.32
CA THR A 904 25.55 -29.43 -14.08
C THR A 904 24.22 -28.83 -13.62
N LEU A 905 24.11 -27.50 -13.58
CA LEU A 905 22.92 -26.76 -13.17
C LEU A 905 21.73 -27.04 -14.10
N LEU A 906 21.95 -26.96 -15.41
CA LEU A 906 20.91 -27.19 -16.42
C LEU A 906 20.39 -28.63 -16.39
N GLN A 907 21.28 -29.62 -16.30
CA GLN A 907 20.90 -31.03 -16.17
C GLN A 907 20.13 -31.29 -14.88
N ARG A 908 20.54 -30.66 -13.76
CA ARG A 908 19.78 -30.75 -12.50
C ARG A 908 18.38 -30.16 -12.65
N ASN A 909 18.25 -28.98 -13.25
CA ASN A 909 16.95 -28.35 -13.46
C ASN A 909 16.06 -29.18 -14.38
N ILE A 910 16.60 -29.75 -15.46
CA ILE A 910 15.86 -30.70 -16.31
C ILE A 910 15.38 -31.89 -15.49
N GLY A 911 16.24 -32.49 -14.66
CA GLY A 911 15.87 -33.60 -13.76
C GLY A 911 14.76 -33.24 -12.78
N VAL A 912 14.82 -32.05 -12.16
CA VAL A 912 13.79 -31.56 -11.22
C VAL A 912 12.45 -31.37 -11.91
N ASN A 913 12.45 -30.79 -13.11
CA ASN A 913 11.21 -30.59 -13.87
C ASN A 913 10.63 -31.92 -14.36
N LEU A 914 11.45 -32.89 -14.77
CA LEU A 914 11.00 -34.24 -15.12
C LEU A 914 10.38 -34.95 -13.91
N PHE A 915 10.98 -34.83 -12.73
CA PHE A 915 10.44 -35.37 -11.49
C PHE A 915 9.12 -34.69 -11.08
N ASN A 916 8.99 -33.38 -11.23
CA ASN A 916 7.74 -32.69 -10.92
C ASN A 916 6.64 -32.99 -11.95
N LEU A 917 7.01 -33.15 -13.23
CA LEU A 917 6.09 -33.52 -14.30
C LEU A 917 5.49 -34.93 -14.06
N SER A 918 6.28 -35.89 -13.59
CA SER A 918 5.78 -37.24 -13.30
C SER A 918 4.74 -37.25 -12.18
N ARG A 919 4.91 -36.40 -11.15
CA ARG A 919 3.95 -36.25 -10.04
C ARG A 919 2.63 -35.62 -10.45
N ALA A 920 2.64 -34.81 -11.52
CA ALA A 920 1.44 -34.18 -12.08
C ALA A 920 0.69 -35.09 -13.07
N SER A 921 1.27 -36.22 -13.48
CA SER A 921 0.67 -37.17 -14.41
C SER A 921 -0.29 -38.14 -13.70
N GLU A 922 -1.51 -38.31 -14.23
CA GLU A 922 -2.52 -39.23 -13.69
C GLU A 922 -2.05 -40.70 -13.63
N THR A 923 -1.07 -41.09 -14.48
CA THR A 923 -0.57 -42.45 -14.58
C THR A 923 0.77 -42.69 -13.87
N GLY A 924 1.26 -41.72 -13.06
CA GLY A 924 2.47 -41.88 -12.25
C GLY A 924 3.76 -42.01 -13.09
N GLY A 925 3.89 -41.15 -14.12
CA GLY A 925 4.95 -41.07 -15.15
C GLY A 925 6.29 -41.76 -14.86
N ARG A 926 6.34 -43.09 -15.07
CA ARG A 926 7.53 -43.91 -14.82
C ARG A 926 8.69 -43.59 -15.76
N ASP A 927 8.41 -43.23 -17.01
CA ASP A 927 9.44 -42.90 -18.00
C ASP A 927 10.09 -41.55 -17.69
N GLU A 928 9.30 -40.56 -17.25
CA GLU A 928 9.78 -39.27 -16.77
C GLU A 928 10.69 -39.43 -15.54
N LEU A 929 10.32 -40.30 -14.59
CA LEU A 929 11.17 -40.61 -13.42
C LEU A 929 12.51 -41.24 -13.83
N LYS A 930 12.53 -42.14 -14.83
CA LYS A 930 13.79 -42.71 -15.36
C LYS A 930 14.66 -41.67 -16.05
N LEU A 931 14.05 -40.76 -16.82
CA LEU A 931 14.75 -39.64 -17.45
C LEU A 931 15.30 -38.66 -16.39
N ALA A 932 14.56 -38.42 -15.31
CA ALA A 932 15.03 -37.62 -14.18
C ALA A 932 16.28 -38.25 -13.55
N LEU A 933 16.27 -39.56 -13.25
CA LEU A 933 17.44 -40.29 -12.76
C LEU A 933 18.65 -40.13 -13.68
N SER A 934 18.46 -40.31 -14.99
CA SER A 934 19.53 -40.13 -15.98
C SER A 934 20.14 -38.72 -15.92
N SER A 935 19.29 -37.70 -15.81
CA SER A 935 19.71 -36.30 -15.71
C SER A 935 20.51 -36.03 -14.42
N TYR A 936 20.05 -36.55 -13.29
CA TYR A 936 20.77 -36.42 -12.02
C TYR A 936 22.12 -37.14 -12.00
N PHE A 937 22.20 -38.36 -12.56
CA PHE A 937 23.48 -39.08 -12.65
C PHE A 937 24.46 -38.39 -13.57
N THR A 938 24.00 -37.87 -14.70
CA THR A 938 24.82 -37.07 -15.60
C THR A 938 25.34 -35.82 -14.89
N SER A 939 24.46 -35.08 -14.20
CA SER A 939 24.84 -33.90 -13.42
C SER A 939 25.89 -34.22 -12.34
N LEU A 940 25.71 -35.33 -11.60
CA LEU A 940 26.65 -35.80 -10.58
C LEU A 940 28.02 -36.18 -11.15
N ASP A 941 28.06 -36.86 -12.29
CA ASP A 941 29.31 -37.21 -12.98
C ASP A 941 30.11 -35.96 -13.37
N HIS A 942 29.46 -34.96 -13.97
CA HIS A 942 30.10 -33.67 -14.29
C HIS A 942 30.61 -32.95 -13.03
N LEU A 943 29.81 -32.92 -11.95
CA LEU A 943 30.23 -32.33 -10.67
C LEU A 943 31.45 -33.04 -10.05
N THR A 944 31.61 -34.35 -10.28
CA THR A 944 32.77 -35.10 -9.79
C THR A 944 34.04 -34.90 -10.63
N LYS A 945 33.91 -34.71 -11.94
CA LYS A 945 35.03 -34.52 -12.88
C LYS A 945 35.59 -33.09 -12.90
N GLY A 946 34.77 -32.07 -12.65
CA GLY A 946 35.14 -30.64 -12.76
C GLY A 946 35.62 -29.96 -11.47
N GLY A 947 35.97 -30.71 -10.42
CA GLY A 947 36.08 -30.20 -9.04
C GLY A 947 37.05 -29.03 -8.80
N LYS A 948 36.56 -27.80 -8.97
CA LYS A 948 36.97 -26.66 -8.13
C LYS A 948 35.98 -26.50 -6.98
N THR A 949 36.48 -26.18 -5.81
CA THR A 949 35.67 -25.69 -4.70
C THR A 949 34.99 -24.41 -5.17
N ILE A 950 33.70 -24.46 -5.48
CA ILE A 950 32.89 -23.26 -5.62
C ILE A 950 32.98 -22.59 -4.24
N GLN A 951 33.79 -21.55 -4.10
CA GLN A 951 33.69 -20.66 -2.94
C GLN A 951 32.23 -20.20 -2.89
N LYS A 952 31.67 -19.96 -1.70
CA LYS A 952 30.51 -19.06 -1.57
C LYS A 952 30.96 -17.68 -2.09
N GLY A 953 31.03 -17.54 -3.40
CA GLY A 953 31.05 -16.26 -4.07
C GLY A 953 29.67 -15.62 -3.90
N PRO A 954 29.48 -14.38 -4.36
CA PRO A 954 28.13 -13.90 -4.57
C PRO A 954 27.50 -14.93 -5.50
N GLY A 955 26.50 -15.68 -5.00
CA GLY A 955 25.75 -16.56 -5.88
C GLY A 955 25.27 -15.72 -7.06
N LEU A 956 24.92 -16.37 -8.17
CA LEU A 956 24.10 -15.71 -9.19
C LEU A 956 22.85 -15.03 -8.59
N PHE A 957 22.49 -15.41 -7.35
CA PHE A 957 21.61 -14.66 -6.45
C PHE A 957 22.15 -14.59 -5.01
N ASN A 958 22.06 -13.41 -4.38
CA ASN A 958 22.19 -13.24 -2.93
C ASN A 958 20.79 -13.20 -2.34
N VAL A 959 20.43 -14.19 -1.53
CA VAL A 959 19.10 -14.33 -0.95
C VAL A 959 19.25 -14.71 0.52
N ASN A 960 19.10 -13.74 1.42
CA ASN A 960 18.64 -14.02 2.78
C ASN A 960 17.11 -14.02 2.72
N VAL A 961 16.51 -15.21 2.62
CA VAL A 961 15.06 -15.38 2.73
C VAL A 961 14.79 -16.24 3.95
N ALA A 962 14.03 -15.66 4.87
CA ALA A 962 13.40 -16.35 5.97
C ALA A 962 12.47 -17.44 5.40
N LEU A 963 12.54 -18.63 5.98
CA LEU A 963 11.60 -19.73 5.74
C LEU A 963 10.20 -19.22 6.19
N MET A 964 9.17 -19.24 5.33
CA MET A 964 8.35 -20.44 5.07
C MET A 964 7.73 -20.50 3.65
N GLU A 965 7.69 -21.74 3.17
CA GLU A 965 6.84 -22.42 2.17
C GLU A 965 6.52 -21.76 0.81
N GLY A 966 7.37 -22.06 -0.18
CA GLY A 966 6.97 -22.13 -1.60
C GLY A 966 8.07 -21.74 -2.61
N GLY A 967 8.95 -20.81 -2.25
CA GLY A 967 9.96 -20.25 -3.17
C GLY A 967 11.14 -21.20 -3.41
N SER A 968 11.43 -21.51 -4.67
CA SER A 968 12.48 -22.48 -5.02
C SER A 968 13.88 -22.03 -4.58
N GLN A 969 14.55 -22.86 -3.78
CA GLN A 969 16.00 -22.77 -3.47
C GLN A 969 16.90 -22.94 -4.71
N ALA A 970 16.34 -22.94 -5.93
CA ALA A 970 17.07 -23.14 -7.17
C ALA A 970 18.01 -21.96 -7.51
N ALA A 971 17.79 -20.79 -6.89
CA ALA A 971 18.47 -19.55 -7.22
C ALA A 971 19.91 -19.47 -6.67
N SER A 972 20.19 -19.75 -5.40
CA SER A 972 21.48 -19.34 -4.82
C SER A 972 22.71 -20.13 -5.30
N GLY A 973 22.51 -21.22 -6.06
CA GLY A 973 23.56 -22.22 -6.29
C GLY A 973 23.95 -22.89 -4.97
N PHE A 974 24.33 -24.16 -5.01
CA PHE A 974 24.86 -24.82 -3.83
C PHE A 974 26.37 -24.94 -3.97
N ASP A 975 27.08 -24.92 -2.84
CA ASP A 975 28.45 -25.43 -2.83
C ASP A 975 28.44 -26.90 -3.25
N ARG A 976 29.61 -27.45 -3.58
CA ARG A 976 29.71 -28.83 -4.09
C ARG A 976 28.99 -29.84 -3.18
N MET A 977 29.12 -29.66 -1.87
CA MET A 977 28.47 -30.55 -0.88
C MET A 977 26.95 -30.36 -0.87
N GLY A 978 26.45 -29.12 -0.89
CA GLY A 978 25.03 -28.81 -0.95
C GLY A 978 24.37 -29.33 -2.22
N GLU A 979 25.02 -29.21 -3.39
CA GLU A 979 24.47 -29.70 -4.66
C GLU A 979 24.39 -31.24 -4.64
N GLN A 980 25.39 -31.92 -4.05
CA GLN A 980 25.35 -33.37 -3.83
C GLN A 980 24.21 -33.78 -2.89
N LYS A 981 24.03 -33.08 -1.76
CA LYS A 981 22.91 -33.36 -0.83
C LYS A 981 21.56 -33.20 -1.51
N LEU A 982 21.39 -32.16 -2.34
CA LEU A 982 20.16 -31.91 -3.07
C LEU A 982 19.89 -33.03 -4.08
N MET A 983 20.87 -33.36 -4.94
CA MET A 983 20.75 -34.43 -5.92
C MET A 983 20.45 -35.78 -5.27
N PHE A 984 21.13 -36.13 -4.16
CA PHE A 984 20.84 -37.38 -3.45
C PHE A 984 19.41 -37.44 -2.92
N SER A 985 18.84 -36.31 -2.51
CA SER A 985 17.44 -36.24 -2.06
C SER A 985 16.47 -36.54 -3.21
N TYR A 986 16.69 -35.91 -4.37
CA TYR A 986 15.84 -36.15 -5.54
C TYR A 986 16.01 -37.56 -6.11
N ILE A 987 17.25 -38.08 -6.19
CA ILE A 987 17.51 -39.45 -6.63
C ILE A 987 16.81 -40.44 -5.69
N ALA A 988 16.98 -40.30 -4.36
CA ALA A 988 16.35 -41.18 -3.40
C ALA A 988 14.82 -41.13 -3.51
N SER A 989 14.23 -39.92 -3.54
CA SER A 989 12.79 -39.74 -3.69
C SER A 989 12.25 -40.31 -5.01
N THR A 990 13.04 -40.24 -6.10
CA THR A 990 12.67 -40.84 -7.39
C THR A 990 12.61 -42.36 -7.29
N TYR A 991 13.58 -43.00 -6.63
CA TYR A 991 13.55 -44.44 -6.38
C TYR A 991 12.39 -44.86 -5.46
N GLU A 992 12.05 -44.06 -4.44
CA GLU A 992 10.87 -44.31 -3.61
C GLU A 992 9.56 -44.29 -4.43
N GLN A 993 9.43 -43.37 -5.39
CA GLN A 993 8.26 -43.33 -6.29
C GLN A 993 8.25 -44.48 -7.31
N LEU A 994 9.42 -45.03 -7.65
CA LEU A 994 9.52 -46.21 -8.50
C LEU A 994 9.23 -47.53 -7.76
N ASP A 995 9.03 -47.47 -6.44
CA ASP A 995 8.89 -48.61 -5.52
C ASP A 995 10.17 -49.46 -5.43
N GLU A 996 11.33 -48.78 -5.44
CA GLU A 996 12.67 -49.39 -5.33
C GLU A 996 13.37 -48.95 -4.02
N PRO A 997 12.99 -49.52 -2.86
CA PRO A 997 13.45 -49.05 -1.55
C PRO A 997 14.95 -49.25 -1.28
N GLY A 998 15.58 -50.25 -1.91
CA GLY A 998 17.02 -50.51 -1.79
C GLY A 998 17.89 -49.36 -2.30
N PRO A 999 17.80 -49.02 -3.60
CA PRO A 999 18.50 -47.85 -4.16
C PRO A 999 18.18 -46.53 -3.43
N ALA A 1000 16.91 -46.32 -3.03
CA ALA A 1000 16.53 -45.15 -2.25
C ALA A 1000 17.31 -45.06 -0.92
N GLN A 1001 17.41 -46.18 -0.20
CA GLN A 1001 18.15 -46.26 1.07
C GLN A 1001 19.63 -45.91 0.89
N ASP A 1002 20.27 -46.37 -0.20
CA ASP A 1002 21.68 -46.09 -0.47
C ASP A 1002 21.97 -44.61 -0.68
N PHE A 1003 21.08 -43.89 -1.39
CA PHE A 1003 21.25 -42.44 -1.60
C PHE A 1003 20.98 -41.61 -0.35
N TYR A 1004 20.01 -41.99 0.48
CA TYR A 1004 19.84 -41.36 1.80
C TYR A 1004 21.04 -41.62 2.73
N ARG A 1005 21.67 -42.80 2.68
CA ARG A 1005 22.93 -43.06 3.41
C ARG A 1005 24.07 -42.18 2.94
N LYS A 1006 24.23 -41.99 1.61
CA LYS A 1006 25.23 -41.07 1.05
C LYS A 1006 24.98 -39.63 1.52
N LYS A 1007 23.72 -39.18 1.55
CA LYS A 1007 23.35 -37.87 2.10
C LYS A 1007 23.68 -37.76 3.60
N LEU A 1008 23.36 -38.79 4.38
CA LEU A 1008 23.66 -38.83 5.82
C LEU A 1008 25.17 -38.77 6.10
N ALA A 1009 25.99 -39.42 5.29
CA ALA A 1009 27.45 -39.35 5.40
C ALA A 1009 27.95 -37.90 5.23
N LEU A 1010 27.49 -37.18 4.20
CA LEU A 1010 27.81 -35.75 4.02
C LEU A 1010 27.34 -34.89 5.20
N LEU A 1011 26.17 -35.19 5.78
CA LEU A 1011 25.69 -34.49 6.96
C LEU A 1011 26.56 -34.73 8.20
N ASN A 1012 27.23 -35.88 8.29
CA ASN A 1012 28.11 -36.24 9.41
C ASN A 1012 29.53 -35.69 9.27
N GLU A 1013 29.97 -35.37 8.06
CA GLU A 1013 31.28 -34.73 7.78
C GLU A 1013 31.31 -33.23 8.15
N MET A 1014 30.16 -32.61 8.43
CA MET A 1014 30.09 -31.23 8.92
C MET A 1014 30.59 -31.11 10.38
N SER A 1015 31.49 -30.15 10.63
CA SER A 1015 32.22 -29.95 11.90
C SER A 1015 31.35 -30.06 13.18
N PRO A 1016 31.89 -30.56 14.32
CA PRO A 1016 31.16 -30.71 15.58
C PRO A 1016 30.53 -29.42 16.14
N ASP A 1017 31.09 -28.26 15.76
CA ASP A 1017 30.62 -26.93 16.19
C ASP A 1017 29.33 -26.48 15.50
N ASN A 1018 28.90 -27.14 14.41
CA ASN A 1018 27.69 -26.77 13.67
C ASN A 1018 26.47 -27.57 14.16
N GLN A 1019 26.02 -27.26 15.39
CA GLN A 1019 24.69 -27.62 15.91
C GLN A 1019 23.59 -26.68 15.38
N ALA A 1020 23.75 -26.12 14.18
CA ALA A 1020 22.76 -25.24 13.59
C ALA A 1020 21.43 -26.02 13.45
N PRO A 1021 20.29 -25.47 13.95
CA PRO A 1021 19.02 -26.18 13.97
C PRO A 1021 18.65 -26.81 12.63
N ALA A 1022 18.89 -26.12 11.51
CA ALA A 1022 18.61 -26.60 10.16
C ALA A 1022 19.35 -27.90 9.79
N ALA A 1023 20.63 -28.05 10.17
CA ALA A 1023 21.40 -29.25 9.85
C ALA A 1023 20.95 -30.46 10.68
N LEU A 1024 20.56 -30.21 11.93
CA LEU A 1024 19.99 -31.24 12.82
C LEU A 1024 18.59 -31.65 12.36
N THR A 1025 17.77 -30.71 11.88
CA THR A 1025 16.47 -31.02 11.26
C THR A 1025 16.64 -31.89 10.03
N GLU A 1026 17.59 -31.56 9.16
CA GLU A 1026 17.88 -32.35 7.95
C GLU A 1026 18.35 -33.77 8.30
N LYS A 1027 19.19 -33.93 9.35
CA LYS A 1027 19.59 -35.25 9.88
C LYS A 1027 18.40 -36.04 10.38
N ALA A 1028 17.51 -35.43 11.17
CA ALA A 1028 16.32 -36.09 11.70
C ALA A 1028 15.43 -36.64 10.58
N ILE A 1029 15.16 -35.82 9.56
CA ILE A 1029 14.33 -36.23 8.41
C ILE A 1029 14.95 -37.41 7.66
N VAL A 1030 16.26 -37.34 7.35
CA VAL A 1030 16.96 -38.42 6.62
C VAL A 1030 16.97 -39.72 7.42
N LEU A 1031 17.21 -39.64 8.74
CA LEU A 1031 17.20 -40.81 9.63
C LEU A 1031 15.80 -41.43 9.75
N ASN A 1032 14.74 -40.62 9.82
CA ASN A 1032 13.37 -41.14 9.79
C ASN A 1032 13.07 -41.88 8.47
N ARG A 1033 13.42 -41.31 7.31
CA ARG A 1033 13.22 -41.97 6.01
C ARG A 1033 14.02 -43.26 5.88
N LEU A 1034 15.27 -43.28 6.36
CA LEU A 1034 16.07 -44.51 6.43
C LEU A 1034 15.41 -45.58 7.31
N GLY A 1035 14.74 -45.19 8.39
CA GLY A 1035 13.95 -46.08 9.23
C GLY A 1035 12.81 -46.73 8.45
N VAL A 1036 12.01 -45.92 7.74
CA VAL A 1036 10.89 -46.40 6.90
C VAL A 1036 11.37 -47.36 5.81
N LEU A 1037 12.42 -46.99 5.07
CA LEU A 1037 12.98 -47.84 4.01
C LEU A 1037 13.57 -49.15 4.54
N SER A 1038 14.19 -49.11 5.73
CA SER A 1038 14.72 -50.32 6.36
C SER A 1038 13.60 -51.27 6.79
N HIS A 1039 12.45 -50.75 7.22
CA HIS A 1039 11.27 -51.56 7.52
C HIS A 1039 10.68 -52.20 6.27
N GLN A 1040 10.55 -51.45 5.16
CA GLN A 1040 10.12 -51.98 3.86
C GLN A 1040 11.03 -53.09 3.32
N LEU A 1041 12.33 -53.03 3.64
CA LEU A 1041 13.32 -54.06 3.31
C LEU A 1041 13.40 -55.20 4.36
N GLU A 1042 12.42 -55.30 5.26
CA GLU A 1042 12.32 -56.31 6.32
C GLU A 1042 13.50 -56.32 7.32
N ASN A 1043 14.23 -55.20 7.45
CA ASN A 1043 15.33 -55.04 8.40
C ASN A 1043 14.89 -54.22 9.63
N SER A 1044 14.10 -54.85 10.49
CA SER A 1044 13.51 -54.23 11.70
C SER A 1044 14.57 -53.63 12.65
N ALA A 1045 15.72 -54.29 12.82
CA ALA A 1045 16.79 -53.81 13.71
C ALA A 1045 17.37 -52.47 13.24
N GLN A 1046 17.61 -52.32 11.94
CA GLN A 1046 18.11 -51.07 11.37
C GLN A 1046 17.05 -49.98 11.34
N ALA A 1047 15.77 -50.36 11.13
CA ALA A 1047 14.65 -49.44 11.19
C ALA A 1047 14.53 -48.80 12.58
N MET A 1048 14.57 -49.65 13.62
CA MET A 1048 14.50 -49.22 15.02
C MET A 1048 15.61 -48.25 15.40
N GLU A 1049 16.86 -48.57 15.03
CA GLU A 1049 18.01 -47.70 15.32
C GLU A 1049 17.90 -46.34 14.61
N SER A 1050 17.46 -46.33 13.34
CA SER A 1050 17.31 -45.09 12.58
C SER A 1050 16.23 -44.17 13.18
N PHE A 1051 15.10 -44.73 13.61
CA PHE A 1051 14.06 -43.96 14.29
C PHE A 1051 14.49 -43.45 15.67
N ARG A 1052 15.27 -44.22 16.44
CA ARG A 1052 15.85 -43.75 17.72
C ARG A 1052 16.78 -42.56 17.53
N GLN A 1053 17.65 -42.63 16.54
CA GLN A 1053 18.57 -41.53 16.23
C GLN A 1053 17.80 -40.28 15.75
N SER A 1054 16.80 -40.46 14.89
CA SER A 1054 15.92 -39.39 14.46
C SER A 1054 15.17 -38.74 15.64
N LEU A 1055 14.58 -39.55 16.53
CA LEU A 1055 13.89 -39.10 17.74
C LEU A 1055 14.79 -38.25 18.64
N LYS A 1056 16.05 -38.64 18.81
CA LYS A 1056 17.03 -37.86 19.57
C LYS A 1056 17.15 -36.43 19.02
N TYR A 1057 17.24 -36.27 17.70
CA TYR A 1057 17.37 -34.95 17.08
C TYR A 1057 16.07 -34.15 17.13
N THR A 1058 14.90 -34.76 16.90
CA THR A 1058 13.62 -34.03 16.97
C THR A 1058 13.33 -33.52 18.39
N ARG A 1059 13.73 -34.28 19.42
CA ARG A 1059 13.64 -33.84 20.82
C ARG A 1059 14.62 -32.71 21.14
N MET A 1060 15.87 -32.80 20.69
CA MET A 1060 16.86 -31.72 20.85
C MET A 1060 16.40 -30.39 20.21
N LEU A 1061 15.61 -30.46 19.14
CA LEU A 1061 15.12 -29.30 18.39
C LEU A 1061 13.73 -28.83 18.82
N ASN A 1062 13.11 -29.46 19.83
CA ASN A 1062 11.72 -29.21 20.22
C ASN A 1062 10.75 -29.26 19.03
N MET A 1063 10.87 -30.28 18.16
CA MET A 1063 9.98 -30.49 17.01
C MET A 1063 8.86 -31.50 17.37
N PRO A 1064 7.65 -31.06 17.75
CA PRO A 1064 6.64 -31.94 18.34
C PRO A 1064 6.12 -32.97 17.32
N PHE A 1065 5.84 -32.52 16.09
CA PHE A 1065 5.44 -33.38 14.98
C PHE A 1065 6.52 -34.42 14.61
N GLY A 1066 7.79 -34.01 14.57
CA GLY A 1066 8.89 -34.93 14.31
C GLY A 1066 8.99 -36.00 15.40
N THR A 1067 8.83 -35.59 16.66
CA THR A 1067 8.85 -36.49 17.82
C THR A 1067 7.70 -37.48 17.76
N SER A 1068 6.46 -37.05 17.47
CA SER A 1068 5.29 -37.93 17.37
C SER A 1068 5.42 -38.98 16.28
N VAL A 1069 5.92 -38.60 15.09
CA VAL A 1069 6.15 -39.53 13.97
C VAL A 1069 7.17 -40.61 14.33
N ASN A 1070 8.28 -40.24 14.99
CA ASN A 1070 9.32 -41.20 15.35
C ASN A 1070 8.89 -42.17 16.46
N ILE A 1071 8.21 -41.70 17.52
CA ILE A 1071 7.73 -42.59 18.59
C ILE A 1071 6.62 -43.52 18.07
N TYR A 1072 5.79 -43.07 17.13
CA TYR A 1072 4.82 -43.94 16.48
C TYR A 1072 5.48 -45.09 15.72
N ASN A 1073 6.45 -44.77 14.85
CA ASN A 1073 7.16 -45.79 14.08
C ASN A 1073 7.90 -46.79 15.00
N LEU A 1074 8.54 -46.30 16.07
CA LEU A 1074 9.18 -47.14 17.09
C LEU A 1074 8.16 -48.05 17.80
N SER A 1075 6.99 -47.52 18.15
CA SER A 1075 5.94 -48.29 18.83
C SER A 1075 5.37 -49.40 17.94
N MET A 1076 5.22 -49.15 16.64
CA MET A 1076 4.79 -50.18 15.69
C MET A 1076 5.79 -51.33 15.62
N LEU A 1077 7.07 -51.02 15.39
CA LEU A 1077 8.12 -52.04 15.30
C LEU A 1077 8.24 -52.85 16.61
N ALA A 1078 8.09 -52.19 17.75
CA ALA A 1078 8.14 -52.83 19.06
C ALA A 1078 6.99 -53.84 19.24
N VAL A 1079 5.78 -53.47 18.80
CA VAL A 1079 4.64 -54.37 18.78
C VAL A 1079 4.87 -55.51 17.79
N GLU A 1080 5.37 -55.23 16.57
CA GLU A 1080 5.69 -56.28 15.60
C GLU A 1080 6.70 -57.29 16.14
N ASP A 1081 7.81 -56.86 16.75
CA ASP A 1081 8.79 -57.75 17.38
C ASP A 1081 8.16 -58.59 18.50
N PHE A 1082 7.30 -57.97 19.32
CA PHE A 1082 6.55 -58.66 20.36
C PHE A 1082 5.62 -59.75 19.80
N LEU A 1083 4.92 -59.46 18.70
CA LEU A 1083 4.06 -60.44 18.01
C LEU A 1083 4.84 -61.65 17.46
N HIS A 1084 6.13 -61.46 17.16
CA HIS A 1084 7.04 -62.53 16.73
C HIS A 1084 7.70 -63.27 17.91
N GLY A 1085 7.23 -63.04 19.15
CA GLY A 1085 7.68 -63.74 20.35
C GLY A 1085 8.96 -63.19 20.97
N ARG A 1086 9.39 -61.97 20.59
CA ARG A 1086 10.54 -61.29 21.20
C ARG A 1086 10.08 -60.45 22.38
N THR A 1087 10.91 -60.36 23.42
CA THR A 1087 10.63 -59.48 24.56
C THR A 1087 10.90 -58.02 24.18
N PRO A 1088 9.99 -57.07 24.47
CA PRO A 1088 10.23 -55.65 24.20
C PRO A 1088 11.47 -55.16 24.95
N ASP A 1089 12.34 -54.42 24.25
CA ASP A 1089 13.51 -53.80 24.86
C ASP A 1089 13.07 -52.71 25.87
N HIS A 1090 13.49 -52.82 27.12
CA HIS A 1090 13.16 -51.85 28.18
C HIS A 1090 13.53 -50.42 27.81
N SER A 1091 14.70 -50.22 27.19
CA SER A 1091 15.16 -48.89 26.78
C SER A 1091 14.27 -48.26 25.69
N LEU A 1092 13.64 -49.11 24.87
CA LEU A 1092 12.67 -48.68 23.87
C LEU A 1092 11.40 -48.16 24.53
N VAL A 1093 10.87 -48.91 25.48
CA VAL A 1093 9.63 -48.55 26.19
C VAL A 1093 9.82 -47.28 27.04
N GLU A 1094 10.99 -47.10 27.64
CA GLU A 1094 11.37 -45.84 28.30
C GLU A 1094 11.43 -44.66 27.31
N ALA A 1095 12.02 -44.84 26.13
CA ALA A 1095 12.07 -43.80 25.10
C ALA A 1095 10.68 -43.41 24.58
N LEU A 1096 9.77 -44.38 24.40
CA LEU A 1096 8.37 -44.14 24.03
C LEU A 1096 7.63 -43.36 25.13
N THR A 1097 7.74 -43.81 26.37
CA THR A 1097 7.11 -43.17 27.54
C THR A 1097 7.59 -41.74 27.73
N SER A 1098 8.90 -41.53 27.63
CA SER A 1098 9.52 -40.21 27.76
C SER A 1098 9.16 -39.29 26.59
N GLY A 1099 9.08 -39.81 25.36
CA GLY A 1099 8.62 -39.03 24.21
C GLY A 1099 7.15 -38.61 24.30
N ILE A 1100 6.28 -39.46 24.87
CA ILE A 1100 4.89 -39.10 25.19
C ILE A 1100 4.86 -37.97 26.22
N GLN A 1101 5.66 -38.06 27.29
CA GLN A 1101 5.73 -37.01 28.33
C GLN A 1101 6.20 -35.66 27.77
N ASP A 1102 7.18 -35.65 26.86
CA ASP A 1102 7.64 -34.42 26.21
C ASP A 1102 6.51 -33.74 25.42
N LEU A 1103 5.72 -34.52 24.67
CA LEU A 1103 4.59 -33.99 23.90
C LEU A 1103 3.46 -33.49 24.82
N GLN A 1104 3.24 -34.16 25.95
CA GLN A 1104 2.29 -33.72 26.98
C GLN A 1104 2.68 -32.37 27.60
N GLN A 1105 3.97 -32.16 27.92
CA GLN A 1105 4.44 -30.88 28.46
C GLN A 1105 4.21 -29.71 27.49
N GLN A 1106 4.08 -30.00 26.21
CA GLN A 1106 3.89 -29.02 25.14
C GLN A 1106 2.42 -28.92 24.68
N ASN A 1107 1.49 -29.63 25.35
CA ASN A 1107 0.09 -29.76 24.94
C ASN A 1107 -0.09 -30.15 23.46
N TYR A 1108 0.81 -31.00 22.93
CA TYR A 1108 0.80 -31.41 21.53
C TYR A 1108 0.01 -32.70 21.34
N GLU A 1109 -0.99 -32.67 20.45
CA GLU A 1109 -1.87 -33.81 20.16
C GLU A 1109 -1.91 -34.09 18.65
N ASP A 1110 -1.71 -35.36 18.26
CA ASP A 1110 -1.96 -35.82 16.89
C ASP A 1110 -2.33 -37.31 16.83
N ARG A 1111 -2.69 -37.77 15.63
CA ARG A 1111 -3.10 -39.16 15.38
C ARG A 1111 -2.00 -40.18 15.66
N ASN A 1112 -0.73 -39.83 15.45
CA ASN A 1112 0.41 -40.73 15.68
C ASN A 1112 0.64 -40.97 17.16
N LEU A 1113 0.47 -39.93 17.98
CA LEU A 1113 0.56 -40.00 19.44
C LEU A 1113 -0.47 -40.98 20.02
N PHE A 1114 -1.70 -40.99 19.52
CA PHE A 1114 -2.74 -41.94 19.93
C PHE A 1114 -2.31 -43.41 19.72
N PHE A 1115 -1.86 -43.75 18.51
CA PHE A 1115 -1.42 -45.13 18.23
C PHE A 1115 -0.19 -45.50 19.07
N THR A 1116 0.69 -44.53 19.30
CA THR A 1116 1.85 -44.70 20.17
C THR A 1116 1.42 -45.04 21.60
N LEU A 1117 0.44 -44.32 22.17
CA LEU A 1117 -0.10 -44.58 23.52
C LEU A 1117 -0.65 -46.01 23.63
N THR A 1118 -1.47 -46.43 22.66
CA THR A 1118 -2.06 -47.77 22.63
C THR A 1118 -0.99 -48.86 22.55
N ASN A 1119 -0.03 -48.70 21.62
CA ASN A 1119 1.08 -49.64 21.45
C ASN A 1119 1.97 -49.69 22.70
N THR A 1120 2.27 -48.54 23.30
CA THR A 1120 3.12 -48.44 24.50
C THR A 1120 2.43 -49.05 25.72
N ALA A 1121 1.13 -48.83 25.89
CA ALA A 1121 0.33 -49.46 26.95
C ALA A 1121 0.30 -50.99 26.84
N LEU A 1122 0.16 -51.51 25.61
CA LEU A 1122 0.27 -52.95 25.35
C LEU A 1122 1.63 -53.49 25.76
N LEU A 1123 2.72 -52.83 25.38
CA LEU A 1123 4.09 -53.25 25.71
C LEU A 1123 4.37 -53.19 27.23
N LEU A 1124 3.91 -52.13 27.91
CA LEU A 1124 4.02 -51.96 29.37
C LEU A 1124 3.27 -53.05 30.15
N SER A 1125 2.18 -53.59 29.60
CA SER A 1125 1.38 -54.63 30.27
C SER A 1125 2.08 -56.01 30.37
N VAL A 1126 3.13 -56.23 29.57
CA VAL A 1126 3.81 -57.54 29.44
C VAL A 1126 5.22 -57.55 30.03
N LEU A 1127 5.80 -56.37 30.32
CA LEU A 1127 7.11 -56.28 30.97
C LEU A 1127 7.02 -56.62 32.48
N PRO A 1128 7.96 -57.39 33.04
CA PRO A 1128 8.09 -57.53 34.50
C PRO A 1128 8.44 -56.16 35.13
N GLU A 1129 7.97 -55.93 36.37
CA GLU A 1129 7.97 -54.64 37.12
C GLU A 1129 8.85 -53.51 36.54
N PRO A 1130 8.25 -52.45 35.98
CA PRO A 1130 9.00 -51.38 35.32
C PRO A 1130 9.53 -50.30 36.26
N SER A 1131 10.71 -49.79 35.90
CA SER A 1131 11.50 -48.67 36.45
C SER A 1131 10.89 -47.26 36.28
N VAL A 1132 9.57 -47.13 36.15
CA VAL A 1132 8.87 -45.82 36.10
C VAL A 1132 8.33 -45.54 37.50
N ASP A 1133 8.64 -44.37 38.10
CA ASP A 1133 8.40 -43.95 39.50
C ASP A 1133 7.95 -45.10 40.42
N PRO A 1134 8.79 -45.59 41.36
CA PRO A 1134 8.53 -46.80 42.17
C PRO A 1134 7.23 -46.81 43.00
N ARG A 1135 6.39 -45.77 42.86
CA ARG A 1135 5.06 -45.60 43.45
C ARG A 1135 3.89 -45.95 42.52
N LEU A 1136 4.08 -46.19 41.22
CA LEU A 1136 2.97 -46.47 40.27
C LEU A 1136 3.05 -47.88 39.66
N LYS A 1137 1.96 -48.64 39.77
CA LYS A 1137 1.83 -49.96 39.11
C LYS A 1137 1.64 -49.81 37.59
N PRO A 1138 2.02 -50.80 36.76
CA PRO A 1138 1.81 -50.74 35.30
C PRO A 1138 0.36 -50.39 34.90
N ALA A 1139 -0.61 -50.94 35.62
CA ALA A 1139 -2.03 -50.65 35.44
C ALA A 1139 -2.38 -49.17 35.75
N GLU A 1140 -1.71 -48.53 36.72
CA GLU A 1140 -1.92 -47.14 37.11
C GLU A 1140 -1.25 -46.16 36.14
N ALA A 1141 -0.10 -46.53 35.57
CA ALA A 1141 0.58 -45.76 34.53
C ALA A 1141 -0.23 -45.72 33.23
N VAL A 1142 -0.76 -46.87 32.81
CA VAL A 1142 -1.65 -46.96 31.64
C VAL A 1142 -2.98 -46.23 31.90
N GLN A 1143 -3.51 -46.30 33.12
CA GLN A 1143 -4.73 -45.57 33.51
C GLN A 1143 -4.55 -44.05 33.43
N ARG A 1144 -3.47 -43.50 33.99
CA ARG A 1144 -3.20 -42.05 33.94
C ARG A 1144 -2.98 -41.52 32.53
N MET A 1145 -2.38 -42.33 31.66
CA MET A 1145 -2.22 -41.98 30.25
C MET A 1145 -3.56 -41.92 29.50
N HIS A 1146 -4.53 -42.75 29.88
CA HIS A 1146 -5.86 -42.76 29.27
C HIS A 1146 -6.74 -41.60 29.80
N ASP A 1147 -6.66 -41.28 31.10
CA ASP A 1147 -7.46 -40.22 31.75
C ASP A 1147 -7.22 -38.81 31.18
N GLN A 1148 -6.10 -38.60 30.49
CA GLN A 1148 -5.68 -37.30 29.98
C GLN A 1148 -6.10 -37.01 28.54
N PHE A 1149 -6.69 -37.97 27.81
CA PHE A 1149 -7.05 -37.76 26.41
C PHE A 1149 -8.45 -38.29 26.05
N THR A 1150 -9.23 -37.52 25.26
CA THR A 1150 -10.54 -37.93 24.73
C THR A 1150 -10.55 -37.88 23.20
N TYR A 1151 -11.07 -38.91 22.52
CA TYR A 1151 -11.01 -39.03 21.06
C TYR A 1151 -12.28 -39.62 20.44
N THR A 1152 -12.55 -39.30 19.16
CA THR A 1152 -13.84 -39.60 18.51
C THR A 1152 -13.80 -40.45 17.24
N THR A 1153 -12.66 -40.86 16.66
CA THR A 1153 -12.66 -41.75 15.46
C THR A 1153 -11.38 -42.62 15.25
N LEU A 1154 -11.53 -43.94 15.07
CA LEU A 1154 -10.47 -44.93 14.71
C LEU A 1154 -11.02 -46.17 13.95
N PRO A 1155 -10.17 -46.98 13.27
CA PRO A 1155 -10.58 -48.22 12.59
C PRO A 1155 -10.64 -49.47 13.50
N TRP A 1156 -11.78 -50.17 13.48
CA TRP A 1156 -12.14 -51.35 14.32
C TRP A 1156 -11.18 -52.56 14.24
N SER A 1157 -10.50 -52.75 13.12
CA SER A 1157 -9.66 -53.93 12.84
C SER A 1157 -8.48 -54.09 13.79
N TYR A 1158 -7.98 -52.99 14.36
CA TYR A 1158 -6.83 -53.00 15.25
C TYR A 1158 -7.17 -53.62 16.62
N TYR A 1159 -8.35 -53.32 17.16
CA TYR A 1159 -8.81 -53.85 18.45
C TYR A 1159 -9.15 -55.34 18.39
N GLN A 1160 -9.63 -55.84 17.25
CA GLN A 1160 -9.84 -57.29 17.06
C GLN A 1160 -8.52 -58.06 17.11
N LYS A 1161 -7.44 -57.48 16.59
CA LYS A 1161 -6.10 -58.06 16.64
C LYS A 1161 -5.55 -58.06 18.06
N ALA A 1162 -5.73 -56.98 18.82
CA ALA A 1162 -5.36 -56.90 20.24
C ALA A 1162 -6.13 -57.94 21.10
N ASP A 1163 -7.45 -58.07 20.93
CA ASP A 1163 -8.29 -59.05 21.64
C ASP A 1163 -7.85 -60.50 21.31
N SER A 1164 -7.50 -60.79 20.05
CA SER A 1164 -7.00 -62.11 19.64
C SER A 1164 -5.65 -62.49 20.27
N LEU A 1165 -4.81 -61.50 20.60
CA LEU A 1165 -3.48 -61.71 21.19
C LEU A 1165 -3.57 -61.98 22.69
N LEU A 1166 -4.50 -61.30 23.37
CA LEU A 1166 -4.79 -61.52 24.79
C LEU A 1166 -5.26 -62.95 25.08
N GLN A 1167 -5.88 -63.62 24.09
CA GLN A 1167 -6.33 -65.01 24.18
C GLN A 1167 -5.19 -66.04 24.05
N LYS A 1168 -3.95 -65.64 23.72
CA LYS A 1168 -2.80 -66.55 23.62
C LYS A 1168 -2.16 -66.76 25.00
N PRO A 1169 -2.26 -67.96 25.62
CA PRO A 1169 -1.77 -68.19 26.98
C PRO A 1169 -0.25 -68.05 27.13
N THR A 1170 0.48 -68.14 26.02
CA THR A 1170 1.95 -68.04 25.97
C THR A 1170 2.46 -66.60 26.05
N LEU A 1171 1.62 -65.60 25.82
CA LEU A 1171 2.03 -64.18 25.77
C LEU A 1171 1.66 -63.39 27.03
N PHE A 1172 0.66 -63.85 27.80
CA PHE A 1172 0.17 -63.16 28.99
C PHE A 1172 -0.05 -64.17 30.13
N SER A 1173 0.49 -63.88 31.33
CA SER A 1173 0.14 -64.64 32.53
C SER A 1173 -1.33 -64.38 32.92
N ASP A 1174 -1.95 -65.29 33.67
CA ASP A 1174 -3.36 -65.16 34.05
C ASP A 1174 -3.65 -63.87 34.86
N THR A 1175 -2.66 -63.33 35.56
CA THR A 1175 -2.77 -62.07 36.31
C THR A 1175 -2.55 -60.81 35.46
N GLN A 1176 -1.85 -60.91 34.32
CA GLN A 1176 -1.61 -59.79 33.39
C GLN A 1176 -2.68 -59.67 32.29
N ARG A 1177 -3.30 -60.80 31.91
CA ARG A 1177 -4.28 -60.86 30.83
C ARG A 1177 -5.49 -59.95 31.08
N LEU A 1178 -5.86 -59.82 32.34
CA LEU A 1178 -7.15 -59.27 32.73
C LEU A 1178 -7.19 -57.73 32.75
N PRO A 1179 -6.17 -57.03 33.30
CA PRO A 1179 -6.03 -55.59 33.12
C PRO A 1179 -6.00 -55.15 31.65
N ALA A 1180 -5.27 -55.89 30.81
CA ALA A 1180 -5.12 -55.59 29.39
C ALA A 1180 -6.40 -55.88 28.59
N GLN A 1181 -7.14 -56.94 28.93
CA GLN A 1181 -8.44 -57.25 28.34
C GLN A 1181 -9.49 -56.20 28.67
N PHE A 1182 -9.51 -55.68 29.90
CA PHE A 1182 -10.42 -54.60 30.28
C PHE A 1182 -10.16 -53.32 29.46
N LEU A 1183 -8.91 -52.90 29.31
CA LEU A 1183 -8.54 -51.70 28.55
C LEU A 1183 -8.86 -51.82 27.06
N VAL A 1184 -8.64 -52.99 26.44
CA VAL A 1184 -9.03 -53.23 25.05
C VAL A 1184 -10.56 -53.15 24.88
N LYS A 1185 -11.32 -53.73 25.82
CA LYS A 1185 -12.80 -53.70 25.78
C LYS A 1185 -13.36 -52.30 26.05
N LEU A 1186 -12.74 -51.53 26.94
CA LEU A 1186 -13.12 -50.14 27.23
C LEU A 1186 -12.92 -49.24 25.99
N ASN A 1187 -11.75 -49.31 25.35
CA ASN A 1187 -11.48 -48.55 24.13
C ASN A 1187 -12.37 -49.00 22.94
N GLN A 1188 -12.74 -50.29 22.86
CA GLN A 1188 -13.74 -50.77 21.89
C GLN A 1188 -15.14 -50.18 22.15
N ALA A 1189 -15.53 -50.01 23.42
CA ALA A 1189 -16.83 -49.46 23.81
C ALA A 1189 -16.95 -47.96 23.48
N GLU A 1190 -15.93 -47.16 23.80
CA GLU A 1190 -15.91 -45.72 23.47
C GLU A 1190 -15.99 -45.48 21.96
N LEU A 1191 -15.36 -46.34 21.16
CA LEU A 1191 -15.44 -46.28 19.70
C LEU A 1191 -16.82 -46.66 19.14
N ALA A 1192 -17.44 -47.70 19.70
CA ALA A 1192 -18.75 -48.18 19.26
C ALA A 1192 -19.89 -47.22 19.62
N GLY A 1193 -19.71 -46.36 20.64
CA GLY A 1193 -20.69 -45.35 21.03
C GLY A 1193 -20.94 -44.24 20.00
N GLY A 1194 -20.01 -44.05 19.04
CA GLY A 1194 -20.12 -43.08 17.94
C GLY A 1194 -20.52 -43.68 16.58
N ALA A 1195 -20.65 -45.01 16.45
CA ALA A 1195 -21.00 -45.70 15.21
C ALA A 1195 -22.28 -46.55 15.39
N ASP A 1196 -23.03 -46.76 14.30
CA ASP A 1196 -24.38 -47.34 14.26
C ASP A 1196 -24.43 -48.87 14.58
N GLN A 1197 -23.83 -49.32 15.70
CA GLN A 1197 -23.77 -50.73 16.13
C GLN A 1197 -24.21 -50.99 17.58
N PRO A 1198 -25.49 -50.75 17.93
CA PRO A 1198 -25.99 -50.85 19.31
C PRO A 1198 -25.83 -52.24 19.95
N GLN A 1199 -25.92 -53.31 19.16
CA GLN A 1199 -25.81 -54.69 19.64
C GLN A 1199 -24.38 -55.07 20.05
N VAL A 1200 -23.38 -54.53 19.35
CA VAL A 1200 -21.96 -54.77 19.66
C VAL A 1200 -21.59 -54.02 20.94
N TYR A 1201 -22.03 -52.76 21.03
CA TYR A 1201 -21.88 -51.93 22.21
C TYR A 1201 -22.48 -52.61 23.46
N GLN A 1202 -23.73 -53.10 23.38
CA GLN A 1202 -24.40 -53.75 24.50
C GLN A 1202 -23.69 -55.04 24.96
N ARG A 1203 -23.17 -55.83 24.02
CA ARG A 1203 -22.42 -57.06 24.34
C ARG A 1203 -21.07 -56.77 25.00
N ILE A 1204 -20.37 -55.71 24.58
CA ILE A 1204 -19.11 -55.27 25.22
C ILE A 1204 -19.36 -54.75 26.63
N GLN A 1205 -20.48 -54.06 26.87
CA GLN A 1205 -20.88 -53.64 28.22
C GLN A 1205 -21.20 -54.83 29.14
N GLU A 1206 -21.87 -55.87 28.63
CA GLU A 1206 -22.13 -57.11 29.38
C GLU A 1206 -20.81 -57.82 29.74
N ASP A 1207 -19.85 -57.89 28.80
CA ASP A 1207 -18.53 -58.46 29.03
C ASP A 1207 -17.74 -57.67 30.10
N LEU A 1208 -17.77 -56.33 30.05
CA LEU A 1208 -17.15 -55.46 31.05
C LEU A 1208 -17.80 -55.62 32.43
N LEU A 1209 -19.12 -55.71 32.50
CA LEU A 1209 -19.86 -55.92 33.75
C LEU A 1209 -19.51 -57.28 34.38
N LYS A 1210 -19.38 -58.32 33.56
CA LYS A 1210 -19.00 -59.66 34.02
C LYS A 1210 -17.58 -59.72 34.57
N LEU A 1211 -16.61 -59.07 33.89
CA LEU A 1211 -15.22 -58.94 34.37
C LEU A 1211 -15.14 -58.27 35.76
N VAL A 1212 -16.07 -57.35 36.03
CA VAL A 1212 -16.21 -56.67 37.32
C VAL A 1212 -16.88 -57.58 38.37
N GLU A 1213 -17.99 -58.26 38.03
CA GLU A 1213 -18.72 -59.14 38.95
C GLU A 1213 -17.87 -60.31 39.47
N ASP A 1214 -16.98 -60.85 38.63
CA ASP A 1214 -16.08 -61.96 38.98
C ASP A 1214 -14.93 -61.54 39.93
N ARG A 1215 -14.91 -60.28 40.42
CA ARG A 1215 -13.89 -59.66 41.29
C ARG A 1215 -12.50 -59.53 40.67
N GLN A 1216 -12.43 -59.46 39.35
CA GLN A 1216 -11.17 -59.48 38.63
C GLN A 1216 -10.69 -58.06 38.24
N ALA A 1217 -11.52 -57.02 38.41
CA ALA A 1217 -11.17 -55.62 38.15
C ALA A 1217 -11.01 -54.78 39.45
N PRO A 1218 -10.05 -53.84 39.53
CA PRO A 1218 -9.96 -52.86 40.63
C PRO A 1218 -11.21 -51.98 40.76
N ASN A 1219 -11.63 -51.65 41.98
CA ASN A 1219 -12.82 -50.81 42.22
C ASN A 1219 -12.73 -49.42 41.56
N SER A 1220 -11.52 -48.89 41.33
CA SER A 1220 -11.31 -47.63 40.61
C SER A 1220 -11.76 -47.68 39.14
N TRP A 1221 -11.88 -48.87 38.56
CA TRP A 1221 -12.26 -49.05 37.15
C TRP A 1221 -13.78 -49.04 36.91
N LEU A 1222 -14.57 -49.16 37.99
CA LEU A 1222 -16.03 -49.08 37.97
C LEU A 1222 -16.54 -47.70 37.52
N TRP A 1223 -15.73 -46.65 37.67
CA TRP A 1223 -16.06 -45.29 37.25
C TRP A 1223 -16.16 -45.16 35.71
N TYR A 1224 -15.36 -45.92 34.96
CA TYR A 1224 -15.35 -45.87 33.48
C TYR A 1224 -16.56 -46.57 32.86
N LEU A 1225 -17.13 -47.58 33.53
CA LEU A 1225 -18.42 -48.16 33.16
C LEU A 1225 -19.57 -47.14 33.22
N ALA A 1226 -19.46 -46.13 34.08
CA ALA A 1226 -20.45 -45.06 34.21
C ALA A 1226 -20.24 -43.92 33.18
N GLN A 1227 -19.01 -43.71 32.71
CA GLN A 1227 -18.66 -42.67 31.71
C GLN A 1227 -18.99 -43.09 30.27
N ALA A 1228 -18.98 -44.38 29.94
CA ALA A 1228 -19.22 -44.86 28.57
C ALA A 1228 -20.63 -44.54 28.00
N GLU A 1229 -21.61 -44.15 28.81
CA GLU A 1229 -22.99 -43.90 28.36
C GLU A 1229 -23.22 -42.50 27.75
N GLY A 1230 -22.63 -42.22 26.59
CA GLY A 1230 -22.95 -41.01 25.83
C GLY A 1230 -24.32 -41.01 25.11
N THR A 1231 -24.89 -42.18 24.78
CA THR A 1231 -25.92 -42.24 23.70
C THR A 1231 -27.09 -43.24 23.88
N ALA A 1232 -27.27 -43.88 25.05
CA ALA A 1232 -28.35 -44.87 25.26
C ALA A 1232 -29.67 -44.29 25.84
N SER A 1233 -30.80 -44.98 25.61
CA SER A 1233 -32.13 -44.56 26.10
C SER A 1233 -32.21 -44.51 27.63
N SER A 1234 -32.96 -43.55 28.19
CA SER A 1234 -33.00 -43.29 29.64
C SER A 1234 -33.47 -44.48 30.48
N LEU A 1235 -34.29 -45.37 29.90
CA LEU A 1235 -34.78 -46.58 30.57
C LEU A 1235 -33.68 -47.66 30.68
N THR A 1236 -32.88 -47.84 29.63
CA THR A 1236 -31.73 -48.77 29.63
C THR A 1236 -30.66 -48.28 30.59
N ARG A 1237 -30.34 -46.98 30.54
CA ARG A 1237 -29.45 -46.29 31.48
C ARG A 1237 -29.89 -46.50 32.93
N LYS A 1238 -31.18 -46.32 33.22
CA LYS A 1238 -31.71 -46.47 34.58
C LYS A 1238 -31.63 -47.92 35.08
N ASN A 1239 -31.89 -48.90 34.21
CA ASN A 1239 -31.77 -50.32 34.56
C ASN A 1239 -30.30 -50.72 34.76
N PHE A 1240 -29.40 -50.28 33.90
CA PHE A 1240 -27.96 -50.57 33.99
C PHE A 1240 -27.31 -49.89 35.20
N LEU A 1241 -27.62 -48.61 35.46
CA LEU A 1241 -27.21 -47.92 36.69
C LEU A 1241 -27.77 -48.60 37.93
N LYS A 1242 -29.04 -49.02 37.90
CA LYS A 1242 -29.64 -49.74 39.01
C LYS A 1242 -28.92 -51.07 39.25
N GLN A 1243 -28.59 -51.82 38.20
CA GLN A 1243 -27.88 -53.09 38.28
C GLN A 1243 -26.43 -52.89 38.76
N SER A 1244 -25.74 -51.86 38.27
CA SER A 1244 -24.39 -51.48 38.68
C SER A 1244 -24.34 -51.01 40.13
N VAL A 1245 -25.34 -50.22 40.57
CA VAL A 1245 -25.50 -49.78 41.96
C VAL A 1245 -25.89 -50.95 42.86
N GLU A 1246 -26.78 -51.84 42.45
CA GLU A 1246 -27.14 -53.06 43.19
C GLU A 1246 -25.94 -54.01 43.32
N THR A 1247 -25.10 -54.11 42.30
CA THR A 1247 -23.84 -54.84 42.34
C THR A 1247 -22.86 -54.15 43.29
N LEU A 1248 -22.67 -52.81 43.20
CA LEU A 1248 -21.86 -52.00 44.13
C LEU A 1248 -22.29 -52.16 45.60
N LEU A 1249 -23.60 -52.19 45.88
CA LEU A 1249 -24.17 -52.34 47.23
C LEU A 1249 -23.98 -53.73 47.83
N ARG A 1250 -23.58 -54.73 47.04
CA ARG A 1250 -23.22 -56.08 47.53
C ARG A 1250 -21.77 -56.16 48.05
N PHE A 1251 -21.00 -55.08 47.95
CA PHE A 1251 -19.63 -55.00 48.46
C PHE A 1251 -19.60 -54.20 49.78
N PRO A 1252 -18.79 -54.60 50.79
CA PRO A 1252 -18.63 -53.81 52.01
C PRO A 1252 -18.01 -52.46 51.69
N ALA A 1253 -18.50 -51.40 52.32
CA ALA A 1253 -18.02 -50.04 52.11
C ALA A 1253 -16.53 -49.89 52.47
N GLN A 1254 -15.70 -49.65 51.45
CA GLN A 1254 -14.43 -48.96 51.53
C GLN A 1254 -14.39 -47.89 50.46
#